data_AF-A0A839GW42-F1
#
_entry.id   AF-A0A839GW42-F1
#
_cell.length_a   1.000
_cell.length_b   1.000
_cell.length_c   1.000
_cell.angle_alpha   90.00
_cell.angle_beta   90.00
_cell.angle_gamma   90.00
#
_symmetry.space_group_name_H-M   'P 1'
#
loop_
_entity.id
_entity.type
_entity.pdbx_description
1 polymer ?
#
loop_
_entity_poly.entity_id
_entity_poly.type
_entity_poly.pdbx_seq_one_letter_code
_entity_poly.pdbx_strand_id
1 'polypeptide(L)'
;MPRFRGYTKKSHLFLLLLVGSFFLVSPSFAQVTYTSKQSGNFNSTATWGETYAPGSNEYNNGDSRVPSIVKYVIKAGHNVTLNIDFALGNQANNTSVAREIVIEDGASLSGSGRLTILNNNSKLTNHGTLSLSNNFTFGVNRNDSAFFLNNGSATISSIQELGKGSILNNGELTITPSIVLKNITFKNAEKATVSFNGVHINVGSTITNSGSLTINSTATDALNINSGLFYNYGRTEVKGTTNLASGPSSSAFNNLTNHGYFKTSKTYFNNTSSLYNKGEYISTVEFLVNQGIIVNESCAYLEQSTSGQVFEVRNSVSSVTNKGFIKVAGNFNLTAGAKFQNTGSLFINGNLLNVNSGTTLTNNGNVQVKRDFTNMSQAVYTGSGKTKIEGYSMNSDQARIEGSQCVYDPSAVSAGKIVDEPSRNGATVAATVTNCGNYTAAALCCNYTTTVTGPAAVTPGSTVTYSTAAISGASSYTWTVPAGWTITKGAGTTSITVKVGTQNGEVKVQADNTCGTLAVTTSTPPVITGQPQAVTICAGLNASFTVTASGSGVTYQWEVNKGTSWEAVSGATLATLTLTNVEAVSNGYQYRCVVTGSGTTVTSAAALLTVNATPSIVTQPASLVTNTMNSNATFTVSANGYNLTYQWQVNTGNDSWVTIQNGGIYSGATTNSLKLSKITYAENNYSYRCVITGCSQQVVTNPAILTVGASLAVNLKVLLEGPYNPSTGLMSTSLNQTKRLPFTQPYNFGTYNYAGNEAVASNFFSNNPDIVDWILVEIRTELDPRQLVSRKACFLKKDGLIVDLDGKSLPDFLNVVEGNYYVVVIHRNHLPIISKKPVNLTASTPLYDFSEALEKASGVFPQQEMPNGKFAMYAGDGNGTGSVTTADWNECWIRDNQRTGYQLTDFNMDGVVNVHDYRALWLKNNGKVTQAPR
;
A
#
# COMPACT_ATOMS: atom_id res chain seq x y z
N MET A 1 35.68 51.57 -15.70
CA MET A 1 37.15 51.45 -15.77
C MET A 1 37.67 51.51 -14.33
N PRO A 2 38.66 50.69 -13.92
CA PRO A 2 39.92 50.50 -14.62
C PRO A 2 40.07 49.15 -15.33
N ARG A 3 40.98 49.17 -16.33
CA ARG A 3 41.42 48.09 -17.21
C ARG A 3 42.61 47.38 -16.58
N PHE A 4 42.78 46.08 -16.83
CA PHE A 4 44.06 45.52 -17.27
C PHE A 4 43.84 44.29 -18.18
N ARG A 5 44.58 44.27 -19.30
CA ARG A 5 44.64 43.29 -20.40
C ARG A 5 45.68 42.20 -20.08
N GLY A 6 45.53 41.00 -20.65
CA GLY A 6 46.67 40.10 -20.93
C GLY A 6 46.33 38.62 -21.19
N TYR A 7 46.42 38.22 -22.46
CA TYR A 7 46.57 36.88 -23.10
C TYR A 7 47.27 35.77 -22.25
N THR A 8 47.11 34.44 -22.44
CA THR A 8 47.14 33.63 -23.68
C THR A 8 46.66 32.16 -23.47
N LYS A 9 46.42 31.47 -24.60
CA LYS A 9 45.90 30.10 -24.86
C LYS A 9 46.67 28.88 -24.30
N LYS A 10 45.93 27.73 -24.30
CA LYS A 10 46.30 26.28 -24.32
C LYS A 10 46.55 25.68 -22.92
N SER A 11 46.07 24.49 -22.52
CA SER A 11 45.31 23.41 -23.17
C SER A 11 45.01 22.33 -22.11
N HIS A 12 43.78 21.79 -22.11
CA HIS A 12 43.38 20.42 -21.74
C HIS A 12 44.02 19.75 -20.50
N LEU A 13 43.28 19.69 -19.38
CA LEU A 13 43.02 18.43 -18.68
C LEU A 13 41.75 18.52 -17.82
N PHE A 14 40.86 17.57 -18.05
CA PHE A 14 39.58 17.36 -17.39
C PHE A 14 39.81 16.59 -16.09
N LEU A 15 39.42 17.09 -14.92
CA LEU A 15 39.07 16.23 -13.78
C LEU A 15 38.23 16.98 -12.73
N LEU A 16 37.05 16.40 -12.46
CA LEU A 16 36.21 16.51 -11.25
C LEU A 16 36.35 17.77 -10.37
N LEU A 17 35.36 18.68 -10.44
CA LEU A 17 34.76 19.36 -9.28
C LEU A 17 33.70 20.35 -9.77
N LEU A 18 32.46 19.89 -9.92
CA LEU A 18 31.31 20.78 -10.09
C LEU A 18 30.06 20.16 -9.45
N VAL A 19 30.16 19.93 -8.14
CA VAL A 19 29.00 19.91 -7.25
C VAL A 19 29.31 20.90 -6.15
N GLY A 20 28.72 22.10 -6.24
CA GLY A 20 28.89 23.14 -5.24
C GLY A 20 29.31 24.47 -5.83
N SER A 21 28.40 25.12 -6.57
CA SER A 21 28.36 26.59 -6.75
C SER A 21 27.12 26.96 -7.57
N PHE A 22 25.94 26.76 -6.99
CA PHE A 22 24.72 27.52 -7.31
C PHE A 22 23.88 27.61 -6.02
N PHE A 23 24.49 28.12 -4.96
CA PHE A 23 23.77 28.78 -3.89
C PHE A 23 24.04 30.26 -4.05
N LEU A 24 23.19 30.93 -4.85
CA LEU A 24 23.08 32.38 -4.75
C LEU A 24 22.50 32.66 -3.37
N VAL A 25 23.27 33.42 -2.59
CA VAL A 25 22.89 34.00 -1.31
C VAL A 25 21.53 34.70 -1.46
N SER A 26 20.47 34.11 -0.93
CA SER A 26 19.22 34.84 -0.69
C SER A 26 19.26 35.49 0.70
N PRO A 27 18.66 36.68 0.89
CA PRO A 27 18.57 37.32 2.19
C PRO A 27 17.93 36.37 3.21
N SER A 28 18.40 36.39 4.45
CA SER A 28 17.84 35.60 5.54
C SER A 28 16.43 36.09 5.90
N PHE A 29 15.43 35.55 5.24
CA PHE A 29 14.04 35.64 5.66
C PHE A 29 13.74 34.54 6.69
N ALA A 30 12.92 34.82 7.69
CA ALA A 30 12.49 33.80 8.66
C ALA A 30 11.76 32.67 7.91
N GLN A 31 12.25 31.43 8.03
CA GLN A 31 11.62 30.26 7.44
C GLN A 31 10.69 29.60 8.46
N VAL A 32 9.40 29.53 8.15
CA VAL A 32 8.40 28.80 8.95
C VAL A 32 8.25 27.40 8.36
N THR A 33 8.42 26.37 9.19
CA THR A 33 8.28 24.97 8.77
C THR A 33 7.01 24.36 9.35
N TYR A 34 6.12 23.92 8.47
CA TYR A 34 4.92 23.15 8.82
C TYR A 34 5.23 21.68 8.63
N THR A 35 4.94 20.87 9.65
CA THR A 35 5.23 19.43 9.66
C THR A 35 3.95 18.64 9.83
N SER A 36 3.67 17.67 8.96
CA SER A 36 2.47 16.84 9.08
C SER A 36 2.50 16.01 10.37
N LYS A 37 1.37 15.96 11.10
CA LYS A 37 1.21 15.16 12.33
C LYS A 37 0.39 13.88 12.16
N GLN A 38 -0.34 13.76 11.05
CA GLN A 38 -1.16 12.60 10.72
C GLN A 38 -1.33 12.51 9.20
N SER A 39 -1.72 11.33 8.73
CA SER A 39 -2.19 11.12 7.36
C SER A 39 -3.51 11.87 7.12
N GLY A 40 -3.74 12.35 5.90
CA GLY A 40 -4.97 13.08 5.58
C GLY A 40 -4.87 13.95 4.33
N ASN A 41 -5.86 14.82 4.12
CA ASN A 41 -5.91 15.68 2.95
C ASN A 41 -5.06 16.94 3.15
N PHE A 42 -4.37 17.40 2.10
CA PHE A 42 -3.74 18.71 2.07
C PHE A 42 -4.83 19.78 1.86
N ASN A 43 -5.26 20.47 2.91
CA ASN A 43 -6.25 21.55 2.86
C ASN A 43 -6.14 22.50 4.08
N SER A 44 -6.96 23.56 4.12
CA SER A 44 -6.98 24.56 5.21
C SER A 44 -7.36 24.00 6.59
N THR A 45 -7.89 22.77 6.66
CA THR A 45 -8.30 22.10 7.90
C THR A 45 -7.33 21.00 8.32
N ALA A 46 -6.28 20.75 7.53
CA ALA A 46 -5.25 19.78 7.86
C ALA A 46 -4.33 20.33 8.95
N THR A 47 -4.06 19.57 10.00
CA THR A 47 -3.19 20.03 11.09
C THR A 47 -1.71 19.76 10.75
N TRP A 48 -0.90 20.82 10.69
CA TRP A 48 0.54 20.76 10.48
C TRP A 48 1.26 21.47 11.64
N GLY A 49 1.78 20.69 12.58
CA GLY A 49 2.34 21.23 13.82
C GLY A 49 1.24 21.63 14.82
N GLU A 50 1.29 22.86 15.33
CA GLU A 50 0.27 23.44 16.23
C GLU A 50 -0.78 24.26 15.47
N THR A 51 -0.59 24.42 14.17
CA THR A 51 -1.37 25.28 13.29
C THR A 51 -1.98 24.44 12.16
N TYR A 52 -3.09 24.91 11.59
CA TYR A 52 -3.59 24.33 10.36
C TYR A 52 -2.67 24.69 9.18
N ALA A 53 -2.53 23.79 8.20
CA ALA A 53 -1.96 24.18 6.91
C ALA A 53 -2.86 25.21 6.28
N PRO A 54 -2.30 26.19 5.56
CA PRO A 54 -3.10 27.13 4.80
C PRO A 54 -3.75 26.48 3.57
N GLY A 55 -4.98 26.92 3.25
CA GLY A 55 -5.71 26.50 2.04
C GLY A 55 -5.31 27.27 0.78
N SER A 56 -5.83 26.84 -0.37
CA SER A 56 -5.53 27.44 -1.70
C SER A 56 -5.96 28.89 -1.88
N ASN A 57 -6.86 29.41 -1.03
CA ASN A 57 -7.49 30.73 -1.20
C ASN A 57 -7.24 31.74 -0.06
N GLU A 58 -6.53 31.36 1.02
CA GLU A 58 -6.48 32.19 2.23
C GLU A 58 -5.50 33.39 2.17
N TYR A 59 -4.67 33.52 1.12
CA TYR A 59 -3.56 34.49 1.12
C TYR A 59 -3.75 35.69 0.17
N ASN A 60 -4.95 35.88 -0.39
CA ASN A 60 -5.31 37.10 -1.13
C ASN A 60 -5.93 38.19 -0.24
N ASN A 61 -6.11 37.96 1.07
CA ASN A 61 -6.64 38.96 1.98
C ASN A 61 -5.51 39.83 2.53
N GLY A 62 -5.13 40.88 1.79
CA GLY A 62 -4.54 42.18 2.17
C GLY A 62 -3.76 42.42 3.49
N ASP A 63 -3.37 41.41 4.27
CA ASP A 63 -2.68 41.56 5.55
C ASP A 63 -1.18 41.69 5.29
N SER A 64 -0.66 42.87 5.58
CA SER A 64 0.69 43.34 5.29
C SER A 64 1.75 42.80 6.28
N ARG A 65 1.50 41.66 6.93
CA ARG A 65 2.35 41.14 8.01
C ARG A 65 3.30 40.04 7.53
N VAL A 66 4.52 40.51 7.19
CA VAL A 66 5.84 39.83 7.20
C VAL A 66 6.15 38.79 6.08
N PRO A 67 7.29 38.91 5.36
CA PRO A 67 7.70 37.99 4.30
C PRO A 67 8.38 36.73 4.85
N SER A 68 7.62 35.79 5.41
CA SER A 68 8.15 34.52 5.88
C SER A 68 8.13 33.46 4.79
N ILE A 69 9.24 32.75 4.58
CA ILE A 69 9.30 31.62 3.65
C ILE A 69 8.67 30.39 4.31
N VAL A 70 7.67 29.77 3.68
CA VAL A 70 7.00 28.58 4.21
C VAL A 70 7.52 27.30 3.55
N LYS A 71 7.90 26.34 4.41
CA LYS A 71 8.31 24.97 4.06
C LYS A 71 7.32 23.95 4.62
N TYR A 72 6.83 23.06 3.80
CA TYR A 72 5.98 21.93 4.21
C TYR A 72 6.80 20.65 4.23
N VAL A 73 6.77 19.92 5.35
CA VAL A 73 7.45 18.64 5.52
C VAL A 73 6.41 17.55 5.83
N ILE A 74 6.31 16.57 4.95
CA ILE A 74 5.53 15.36 5.20
C ILE A 74 6.47 14.35 5.86
N LYS A 75 6.22 14.05 7.13
CA LYS A 75 7.06 13.15 7.94
C LYS A 75 6.89 11.68 7.55
N ALA A 76 7.95 10.91 7.77
CA ALA A 76 7.94 9.46 7.67
C ALA A 76 6.72 8.85 8.40
N GLY A 77 6.04 7.89 7.77
CA GLY A 77 4.84 7.25 8.32
C GLY A 77 3.53 7.99 8.05
N HIS A 78 3.57 9.18 7.45
CA HIS A 78 2.37 9.94 7.06
C HIS A 78 2.13 9.93 5.55
N ASN A 79 0.86 9.78 5.18
CA ASN A 79 0.38 9.82 3.80
C ASN A 79 -0.52 11.03 3.62
N VAL A 80 -0.13 11.95 2.74
CA VAL A 80 -0.88 13.18 2.49
C VAL A 80 -1.48 13.15 1.09
N THR A 81 -2.78 13.45 1.00
CA THR A 81 -3.51 13.51 -0.26
C THR A 81 -3.76 14.96 -0.68
N LEU A 82 -3.15 15.42 -1.76
CA LEU A 82 -3.40 16.69 -2.41
C LEU A 82 -4.71 16.63 -3.21
N ASN A 83 -5.80 17.07 -2.60
CA ASN A 83 -7.13 17.16 -3.23
C ASN A 83 -7.51 18.57 -3.70
N ILE A 84 -6.63 19.55 -3.49
CA ILE A 84 -6.80 20.93 -3.91
C ILE A 84 -5.66 21.36 -4.81
N ASP A 85 -5.90 22.36 -5.65
CA ASP A 85 -4.84 23.01 -6.41
C ASP A 85 -3.92 23.76 -5.46
N PHE A 86 -2.61 23.53 -5.59
CA PHE A 86 -1.61 24.12 -4.72
C PHE A 86 -0.43 24.64 -5.54
N ALA A 87 0.04 25.83 -5.20
CA ALA A 87 1.14 26.48 -5.91
C ALA A 87 2.31 26.81 -4.96
N LEU A 88 3.53 26.44 -5.37
CA LEU A 88 4.78 26.91 -4.78
C LEU A 88 5.25 28.15 -5.54
N GLY A 89 5.37 29.30 -4.87
CA GLY A 89 5.80 30.57 -5.47
C GLY A 89 4.68 31.57 -5.74
N ASN A 90 5.06 32.81 -6.07
CA ASN A 90 4.21 34.02 -6.06
C ASN A 90 3.16 34.07 -7.20
N GLN A 91 1.91 34.44 -6.87
CA GLN A 91 0.93 34.97 -7.82
C GLN A 91 0.90 36.51 -7.72
N ALA A 92 1.42 37.18 -8.75
CA ALA A 92 1.30 38.61 -9.06
C ALA A 92 1.83 39.70 -8.08
N ASN A 93 1.85 39.53 -6.75
CA ASN A 93 1.91 40.70 -5.83
C ASN A 93 3.08 40.77 -4.81
N ASN A 94 4.10 39.92 -4.92
CA ASN A 94 5.36 40.01 -4.13
C ASN A 94 5.23 39.76 -2.61
N THR A 95 4.07 39.34 -2.11
CA THR A 95 3.89 38.78 -0.77
C THR A 95 4.15 37.26 -0.82
N SER A 96 5.21 36.78 -0.16
CA SER A 96 5.70 35.39 -0.25
C SER A 96 5.07 34.51 0.83
N VAL A 97 4.65 33.28 0.48
CA VAL A 97 4.19 32.28 1.48
C VAL A 97 4.81 30.90 1.21
N ALA A 98 4.34 30.05 0.29
CA ALA A 98 4.90 28.69 0.09
C ALA A 98 6.09 28.62 -0.89
N ARG A 99 7.25 28.08 -0.45
CA ARG A 99 8.45 27.91 -1.29
C ARG A 99 8.93 26.47 -1.43
N GLU A 100 8.72 25.62 -0.43
CA GLU A 100 9.24 24.25 -0.46
C GLU A 100 8.23 23.22 0.05
N ILE A 101 8.13 22.09 -0.65
CA ILE A 101 7.57 20.83 -0.12
C ILE A 101 8.70 19.81 -0.03
N VAL A 102 8.80 19.13 1.12
CA VAL A 102 9.67 17.98 1.35
C VAL A 102 8.84 16.78 1.75
N ILE A 103 8.98 15.69 1.00
CA ILE A 103 8.42 14.37 1.32
C ILE A 103 9.57 13.56 1.89
N GLU A 104 9.52 13.18 3.16
CA GLU A 104 10.57 12.35 3.78
C GLU A 104 10.49 10.89 3.33
N ASP A 105 11.55 10.13 3.60
CA ASP A 105 11.56 8.69 3.39
C ASP A 105 10.44 8.01 4.21
N GLY A 106 9.76 7.03 3.63
CA GLY A 106 8.57 6.41 4.23
C GLY A 106 7.33 7.30 4.31
N ALA A 107 7.33 8.48 3.69
CA ALA A 107 6.17 9.36 3.56
C ALA A 107 5.61 9.35 2.13
N SER A 108 4.35 9.79 1.94
CA SER A 108 3.80 9.95 0.59
C SER A 108 3.02 11.25 0.38
N LEU A 109 3.11 11.78 -0.84
CA LEU A 109 2.22 12.81 -1.37
C LEU A 109 1.53 12.25 -2.61
N SER A 110 0.21 12.11 -2.56
CA SER A 110 -0.58 11.63 -3.69
C SER A 110 -1.83 12.48 -3.94
N GLY A 111 -2.53 12.30 -5.05
CA GLY A 111 -3.86 12.91 -5.23
C GLY A 111 -4.11 13.55 -6.59
N SER A 112 -5.31 14.12 -6.71
CA SER A 112 -5.86 14.68 -7.96
C SER A 112 -5.80 16.20 -8.07
N GLY A 113 -5.32 16.90 -7.03
CA GLY A 113 -5.13 18.35 -7.03
C GLY A 113 -3.92 18.77 -7.87
N ARG A 114 -4.01 19.93 -8.54
CA ARG A 114 -2.95 20.48 -9.39
C ARG A 114 -1.80 20.99 -8.54
N LEU A 115 -0.60 20.40 -8.64
CA LEU A 115 0.61 20.98 -8.07
C LEU A 115 1.33 21.87 -9.08
N THR A 116 1.39 23.18 -8.80
CA THR A 116 2.10 24.16 -9.62
C THR A 116 3.39 24.60 -8.93
N ILE A 117 4.54 24.39 -9.55
CA ILE A 117 5.82 24.94 -9.10
C ILE A 117 6.12 26.17 -9.95
N LEU A 118 5.82 27.34 -9.40
CA LEU A 118 6.10 28.62 -10.02
C LEU A 118 7.58 29.00 -9.87
N ASN A 119 7.99 29.92 -10.72
CA ASN A 119 9.33 30.49 -10.69
C ASN A 119 9.54 31.33 -9.42
N ASN A 120 10.82 31.56 -9.06
CA ASN A 120 11.34 32.19 -7.83
C ASN A 120 11.91 31.22 -6.77
N ASN A 121 12.82 30.30 -7.13
CA ASN A 121 13.49 29.37 -6.18
C ASN A 121 12.53 28.43 -5.42
N SER A 122 11.35 28.17 -5.98
CA SER A 122 10.42 27.18 -5.42
C SER A 122 10.94 25.76 -5.65
N LYS A 123 10.83 24.91 -4.64
CA LYS A 123 11.45 23.60 -4.60
C LYS A 123 10.49 22.50 -4.17
N LEU A 124 10.42 21.41 -4.95
CA LEU A 124 9.85 20.15 -4.50
C LEU A 124 10.99 19.17 -4.27
N THR A 125 11.03 18.56 -3.08
CA THR A 125 12.00 17.51 -2.73
C THR A 125 11.25 16.25 -2.35
N ASN A 126 11.46 15.16 -3.08
CA ASN A 126 10.88 13.86 -2.79
C ASN A 126 11.94 12.87 -2.33
N HIS A 127 11.86 12.38 -1.10
CA HIS A 127 12.64 11.24 -0.60
C HIS A 127 11.79 9.96 -0.46
N GLY A 128 10.46 10.09 -0.41
CA GLY A 128 9.52 8.97 -0.30
C GLY A 128 8.77 8.70 -1.61
N THR A 129 7.44 8.67 -1.55
CA THR A 129 6.57 8.39 -2.70
C THR A 129 5.79 9.63 -3.14
N LEU A 130 5.90 10.02 -4.40
CA LEU A 130 5.09 11.07 -5.04
C LEU A 130 4.21 10.47 -6.13
N SER A 131 2.90 10.65 -6.08
CA SER A 131 1.98 10.17 -7.12
C SER A 131 0.88 11.19 -7.43
N LEU A 132 1.11 12.01 -8.44
CA LEU A 132 0.16 13.07 -8.83
C LEU A 132 -0.54 12.66 -10.12
N SER A 133 -1.86 12.45 -10.05
CA SER A 133 -2.63 11.93 -11.18
C SER A 133 -3.19 13.02 -12.10
N ASN A 134 -3.14 14.30 -11.70
CA ASN A 134 -3.65 15.44 -12.48
C ASN A 134 -2.73 16.68 -12.41
N ASN A 135 -2.43 17.24 -13.59
CA ASN A 135 -1.87 18.56 -13.87
C ASN A 135 -0.70 19.04 -12.97
N PHE A 136 0.42 18.33 -12.95
CA PHE A 136 1.68 18.98 -12.55
C PHE A 136 2.02 20.13 -13.51
N THR A 137 2.29 21.33 -12.98
CA THR A 137 2.69 22.50 -13.77
C THR A 137 4.01 23.03 -13.26
N PHE A 138 4.96 23.28 -14.16
CA PHE A 138 6.31 23.66 -13.78
C PHE A 138 6.77 24.85 -14.60
N GLY A 139 7.18 25.93 -13.94
CA GLY A 139 8.01 26.97 -14.55
C GLY A 139 7.34 27.95 -15.53
N VAL A 140 6.35 28.75 -15.09
CA VAL A 140 5.50 29.56 -15.99
C VAL A 140 6.07 30.96 -16.39
N ASN A 141 7.05 31.55 -15.67
CA ASN A 141 7.54 32.94 -15.87
C ASN A 141 9.04 33.10 -16.29
N ARG A 142 9.42 34.22 -16.93
CA ARG A 142 10.66 34.30 -17.73
C ARG A 142 12.01 34.42 -16.95
N ASN A 143 12.03 34.74 -15.65
CA ASN A 143 13.27 35.26 -15.03
C ASN A 143 13.98 34.43 -13.92
N ASP A 144 13.48 33.31 -13.36
CA ASP A 144 14.26 32.43 -12.43
C ASP A 144 13.61 31.05 -12.12
N SER A 145 14.33 30.17 -11.38
CA SER A 145 14.30 28.68 -11.39
C SER A 145 13.29 27.95 -10.49
N ALA A 146 12.31 27.23 -11.07
CA ALA A 146 11.63 26.13 -10.38
C ALA A 146 12.56 24.91 -10.27
N PHE A 147 12.55 24.20 -9.13
CA PHE A 147 13.42 23.03 -8.91
C PHE A 147 12.65 21.82 -8.39
N PHE A 148 12.88 20.65 -8.99
CA PHE A 148 12.38 19.37 -8.50
C PHE A 148 13.55 18.41 -8.28
N LEU A 149 13.72 17.96 -7.04
CA LEU A 149 14.66 16.92 -6.64
C LEU A 149 13.90 15.65 -6.28
N ASN A 150 14.14 14.58 -7.02
CA ASN A 150 13.56 13.26 -6.75
C ASN A 150 14.65 12.29 -6.30
N ASN A 151 14.66 11.91 -5.03
CA ASN A 151 15.49 10.86 -4.45
C ASN A 151 14.72 9.54 -4.20
N GLY A 152 13.38 9.59 -4.17
CA GLY A 152 12.51 8.44 -3.96
C GLY A 152 11.81 7.97 -5.24
N SER A 153 10.57 7.50 -5.14
CA SER A 153 9.75 7.10 -6.28
C SER A 153 8.73 8.18 -6.61
N ALA A 154 8.65 8.58 -7.88
CA ALA A 154 7.73 9.62 -8.34
C ALA A 154 7.00 9.18 -9.62
N THR A 155 5.68 9.28 -9.61
CA THR A 155 4.82 9.21 -10.80
C THR A 155 4.13 10.54 -10.99
N ILE A 156 4.40 11.19 -12.12
CA ILE A 156 3.84 12.50 -12.45
C ILE A 156 2.96 12.37 -13.68
N SER A 157 1.68 12.64 -13.49
CA SER A 157 0.73 12.89 -14.56
C SER A 157 0.64 14.39 -14.84
N SER A 158 1.37 14.87 -15.86
CA SER A 158 1.57 16.30 -16.15
C SER A 158 0.66 16.80 -17.26
N ILE A 159 0.46 18.14 -17.31
CA ILE A 159 0.05 18.82 -18.54
C ILE A 159 1.13 18.56 -19.60
N GLN A 160 0.74 18.52 -20.88
CA GLN A 160 1.60 18.24 -22.04
C GLN A 160 2.87 19.12 -22.16
N GLU A 161 3.09 20.13 -21.31
CA GLU A 161 4.26 21.02 -21.38
C GLU A 161 4.82 21.40 -19.99
N LEU A 162 6.15 21.29 -19.84
CA LEU A 162 6.92 21.87 -18.73
C LEU A 162 7.66 23.12 -19.22
N GLY A 163 7.54 24.21 -18.46
CA GLY A 163 8.19 25.50 -18.71
C GLY A 163 9.59 25.60 -18.08
N LYS A 164 10.06 26.80 -17.75
CA LYS A 164 11.46 27.05 -17.33
C LYS A 164 11.77 26.47 -15.94
N GLY A 165 12.79 25.61 -15.81
CA GLY A 165 13.28 25.15 -14.51
C GLY A 165 14.23 23.95 -14.58
N SER A 166 14.46 23.27 -13.45
CA SER A 166 15.40 22.16 -13.33
C SER A 166 14.83 20.95 -12.59
N ILE A 167 15.05 19.76 -13.14
CA ILE A 167 14.67 18.47 -12.56
C ILE A 167 15.95 17.65 -12.35
N LEU A 168 16.18 17.21 -11.11
CA LEU A 168 17.26 16.29 -10.75
C LEU A 168 16.65 15.00 -10.21
N ASN A 169 16.85 13.91 -10.94
CA ASN A 169 16.40 12.57 -10.56
C ASN A 169 17.58 11.71 -10.08
N ASN A 170 17.51 11.30 -8.82
CA ASN A 170 18.41 10.36 -8.14
C ASN A 170 17.71 9.02 -7.79
N GLY A 171 16.38 8.93 -7.94
CA GLY A 171 15.58 7.73 -7.66
C GLY A 171 14.83 7.23 -8.91
N GLU A 172 13.55 6.89 -8.75
CA GLU A 172 12.68 6.41 -9.83
C GLU A 172 11.69 7.49 -10.23
N LEU A 173 11.61 7.84 -11.52
CA LEU A 173 10.69 8.86 -12.02
C LEU A 173 9.95 8.38 -13.26
N THR A 174 8.62 8.31 -13.18
CA THR A 174 7.72 8.03 -14.29
C THR A 174 6.92 9.28 -14.66
N ILE A 175 6.93 9.66 -15.94
CA ILE A 175 6.16 10.81 -16.45
C ILE A 175 5.21 10.33 -17.55
N THR A 176 3.92 10.58 -17.32
CA THR A 176 2.83 10.29 -18.26
C THR A 176 1.91 11.51 -18.39
N PRO A 177 1.19 11.72 -19.50
CA PRO A 177 1.42 11.14 -20.83
C PRO A 177 2.70 11.74 -21.47
N SER A 178 2.77 11.82 -22.80
CA SER A 178 3.93 12.43 -23.50
C SER A 178 4.11 13.90 -23.11
N ILE A 179 5.36 14.35 -22.97
CA ILE A 179 5.71 15.65 -22.40
C ILE A 179 6.53 16.53 -23.35
N VAL A 180 6.23 17.82 -23.39
CA VAL A 180 7.02 18.85 -24.08
C VAL A 180 7.87 19.61 -23.07
N LEU A 181 9.17 19.71 -23.32
CA LEU A 181 10.12 20.43 -22.46
C LEU A 181 10.55 21.74 -23.13
N LYS A 182 10.32 22.90 -22.48
CA LYS A 182 10.80 24.20 -22.94
C LYS A 182 11.60 24.91 -21.84
N ASN A 183 12.89 25.17 -22.08
CA ASN A 183 13.80 25.77 -21.09
C ASN A 183 13.97 24.94 -19.80
N ILE A 184 13.95 23.61 -19.92
CA ILE A 184 14.15 22.68 -18.81
C ILE A 184 15.58 22.14 -18.79
N THR A 185 16.23 22.13 -17.62
CA THR A 185 17.41 21.28 -17.38
C THR A 185 16.99 20.02 -16.63
N PHE A 186 17.05 18.87 -17.29
CA PHE A 186 16.73 17.58 -16.71
C PHE A 186 18.00 16.75 -16.53
N LYS A 187 18.26 16.24 -15.33
CA LYS A 187 19.42 15.38 -15.02
C LYS A 187 18.96 14.08 -14.36
N ASN A 188 19.35 12.96 -14.94
CA ASN A 188 19.19 11.63 -14.36
C ASN A 188 20.55 11.09 -13.87
N ALA A 189 20.66 10.75 -12.60
CA ALA A 189 21.90 10.26 -11.99
C ALA A 189 22.23 8.81 -12.37
N GLU A 190 23.46 8.37 -12.13
CA GLU A 190 24.01 7.08 -12.58
C GLU A 190 23.23 5.84 -12.11
N LYS A 191 22.65 5.89 -10.91
CA LYS A 191 21.86 4.78 -10.33
C LYS A 191 20.34 4.97 -10.47
N ALA A 192 19.92 6.06 -11.12
CA ALA A 192 18.53 6.48 -11.17
C ALA A 192 17.83 6.00 -12.45
N THR A 193 16.51 5.81 -12.37
CA THR A 193 15.67 5.35 -13.47
C THR A 193 14.64 6.40 -13.87
N VAL A 194 14.44 6.57 -15.18
CA VAL A 194 13.42 7.47 -15.73
C VAL A 194 12.60 6.74 -16.79
N SER A 195 11.29 6.87 -16.72
CA SER A 195 10.34 6.35 -17.70
C SER A 195 9.47 7.47 -18.24
N PHE A 196 9.57 7.77 -19.54
CA PHE A 196 8.65 8.67 -20.23
C PHE A 196 7.65 7.87 -21.06
N ASN A 197 6.41 8.36 -21.19
CA ASN A 197 5.56 7.89 -22.27
C ASN A 197 6.08 8.38 -23.62
N GLY A 198 6.35 9.68 -23.79
CA GLY A 198 7.02 10.29 -24.95
C GLY A 198 7.60 11.65 -24.57
N VAL A 199 8.60 12.17 -25.30
CA VAL A 199 9.26 13.42 -24.90
C VAL A 199 9.69 14.28 -26.10
N HIS A 200 9.31 15.55 -26.06
CA HIS A 200 9.71 16.57 -27.04
C HIS A 200 10.64 17.59 -26.38
N ILE A 201 11.91 17.59 -26.78
CA ILE A 201 12.95 18.46 -26.24
C ILE A 201 13.10 19.67 -27.16
N ASN A 202 12.43 20.77 -26.80
CA ASN A 202 12.47 22.00 -27.57
C ASN A 202 13.67 22.90 -27.16
N VAL A 203 13.83 24.01 -27.89
CA VAL A 203 14.85 25.03 -27.62
C VAL A 203 14.95 25.42 -26.14
N GLY A 204 16.19 25.54 -25.66
CA GLY A 204 16.51 25.88 -24.27
C GLY A 204 16.43 24.69 -23.31
N SER A 205 15.91 23.54 -23.73
CA SER A 205 15.86 22.33 -22.90
C SER A 205 17.06 21.43 -23.11
N THR A 206 17.53 20.83 -22.02
CA THR A 206 18.63 19.87 -21.99
C THR A 206 18.25 18.68 -21.13
N ILE A 207 18.40 17.46 -21.67
CA ILE A 207 18.38 16.21 -20.90
C ILE A 207 19.81 15.71 -20.76
N THR A 208 20.24 15.37 -19.54
CA THR A 208 21.48 14.64 -19.26
C THR A 208 21.13 13.33 -18.56
N ASN A 209 21.44 12.20 -19.19
CA ASN A 209 21.17 10.87 -18.64
C ASN A 209 22.47 10.15 -18.29
N SER A 210 22.73 9.91 -17.01
CA SER A 210 23.83 9.05 -16.54
C SER A 210 23.38 7.66 -16.10
N GLY A 211 22.09 7.46 -15.82
CA GLY A 211 21.50 6.18 -15.39
C GLY A 211 20.72 5.47 -16.48
N SER A 212 19.55 4.94 -16.14
CA SER A 212 18.66 4.26 -17.09
C SER A 212 17.48 5.16 -17.49
N LEU A 213 17.26 5.36 -18.79
CA LEU A 213 16.14 6.12 -19.34
C LEU A 213 15.38 5.28 -20.37
N THR A 214 14.08 5.14 -20.18
CA THR A 214 13.19 4.44 -21.11
C THR A 214 12.11 5.36 -21.63
N ILE A 215 11.87 5.33 -22.94
CA ILE A 215 10.75 6.01 -23.59
C ILE A 215 9.83 4.95 -24.17
N ASN A 216 8.61 4.87 -23.63
CA ASN A 216 7.69 3.77 -23.88
C ASN A 216 6.84 3.92 -25.15
N SER A 217 6.68 5.14 -25.67
CA SER A 217 5.91 5.39 -26.88
C SER A 217 6.55 4.70 -28.07
N THR A 218 5.70 4.10 -28.90
CA THR A 218 6.05 3.51 -30.20
C THR A 218 5.81 4.48 -31.36
N ALA A 219 5.41 5.73 -31.08
CA ALA A 219 5.09 6.74 -32.08
C ALA A 219 6.33 7.24 -32.86
N THR A 220 6.07 7.95 -33.95
CA THR A 220 7.09 8.56 -34.81
C THR A 220 7.80 9.75 -34.16
N ASP A 221 7.23 10.31 -33.10
CA ASP A 221 7.75 11.39 -32.28
C ASP A 221 8.02 10.96 -30.83
N ALA A 222 8.22 9.66 -30.58
CA ALA A 222 8.46 9.11 -29.24
C ALA A 222 9.58 9.86 -28.49
N LEU A 223 10.73 10.07 -29.15
CA LEU A 223 11.74 11.04 -28.74
C LEU A 223 11.90 12.08 -29.85
N ASN A 224 11.43 13.29 -29.64
CA ASN A 224 11.56 14.39 -30.59
C ASN A 224 12.55 15.44 -30.06
N ILE A 225 13.65 15.70 -30.77
CA ILE A 225 14.65 16.71 -30.39
C ILE A 225 14.59 17.86 -31.39
N ASN A 226 13.99 18.97 -30.99
CA ASN A 226 13.73 20.14 -31.82
C ASN A 226 14.49 21.36 -31.27
N SER A 227 15.75 21.52 -31.70
CA SER A 227 16.71 22.49 -31.15
C SER A 227 17.06 22.33 -29.66
N GLY A 228 16.57 21.27 -29.01
CA GLY A 228 17.00 20.86 -27.67
C GLY A 228 18.29 20.03 -27.68
N LEU A 229 18.81 19.75 -26.48
CA LEU A 229 20.04 18.98 -26.28
C LEU A 229 19.78 17.71 -25.46
N PHE A 230 20.40 16.61 -25.86
CA PHE A 230 20.39 15.33 -25.15
C PHE A 230 21.82 14.83 -24.98
N TYR A 231 22.25 14.64 -23.74
CA TYR A 231 23.54 14.04 -23.37
C TYR A 231 23.31 12.68 -22.74
N ASN A 232 23.72 11.61 -23.42
CA ASN A 232 23.63 10.24 -22.91
C ASN A 232 24.99 9.75 -22.43
N TYR A 233 25.12 9.47 -21.14
CA TYR A 233 26.27 8.79 -20.53
C TYR A 233 25.90 7.39 -20.02
N GLY A 234 24.62 7.13 -19.76
CA GLY A 234 24.11 5.83 -19.29
C GLY A 234 23.43 4.99 -20.38
N ARG A 235 22.35 4.30 -20.00
CA ARG A 235 21.51 3.49 -20.89
C ARG A 235 20.25 4.27 -21.27
N THR A 236 20.00 4.43 -22.56
CA THR A 236 18.76 4.98 -23.10
C THR A 236 18.10 4.00 -24.06
N GLU A 237 16.81 3.71 -23.86
CA GLU A 237 16.02 2.84 -24.73
C GLU A 237 14.71 3.52 -25.14
N VAL A 238 14.52 3.67 -26.45
CA VAL A 238 13.34 4.28 -27.07
C VAL A 238 12.58 3.22 -27.86
N LYS A 239 11.34 2.93 -27.47
CA LYS A 239 10.53 1.91 -28.16
C LYS A 239 10.10 2.34 -29.56
N GLY A 240 9.87 3.63 -29.76
CA GLY A 240 9.45 4.24 -31.02
C GLY A 240 10.60 4.91 -31.77
N THR A 241 10.29 5.98 -32.48
CA THR A 241 11.26 6.72 -33.29
C THR A 241 11.96 7.81 -32.48
N THR A 242 13.26 7.93 -32.68
CA THR A 242 14.05 9.11 -32.31
C THR A 242 14.12 10.05 -33.51
N ASN A 243 13.40 11.16 -33.44
CA ASN A 243 13.34 12.19 -34.47
C ASN A 243 14.15 13.42 -34.02
N LEU A 244 15.31 13.66 -34.62
CA LEU A 244 16.06 14.90 -34.45
C LEU A 244 15.52 15.90 -35.49
N ALA A 245 14.50 16.65 -35.08
CA ALA A 245 13.69 17.48 -35.97
C ALA A 245 14.40 18.76 -36.46
N SER A 246 15.30 19.33 -35.67
CA SER A 246 16.05 20.55 -36.02
C SER A 246 17.33 20.73 -35.22
N GLY A 247 18.33 21.37 -35.84
CA GLY A 247 19.63 21.71 -35.24
C GLY A 247 19.54 22.59 -33.98
N PRO A 248 20.57 22.56 -33.11
CA PRO A 248 20.61 23.40 -31.92
C PRO A 248 20.78 24.88 -32.27
N SER A 249 20.45 25.78 -31.33
CA SER A 249 20.56 27.24 -31.51
C SER A 249 22.01 27.73 -31.69
N SER A 250 23.00 26.91 -31.37
CA SER A 250 24.41 27.19 -31.56
C SER A 250 25.14 25.95 -32.10
N SER A 251 25.98 26.15 -33.11
CA SER A 251 26.82 25.10 -33.71
C SER A 251 27.91 24.55 -32.78
N ALA A 252 28.09 25.13 -31.59
CA ALA A 252 28.99 24.59 -30.56
C ALA A 252 28.45 23.31 -29.89
N PHE A 253 27.16 23.02 -30.08
CA PHE A 253 26.49 21.88 -29.46
C PHE A 253 25.97 20.90 -30.51
N ASN A 254 25.67 19.68 -30.08
CA ASN A 254 24.96 18.69 -30.88
C ASN A 254 23.59 18.41 -30.27
N ASN A 255 22.58 18.13 -31.09
CA ASN A 255 21.27 17.75 -30.58
C ASN A 255 21.36 16.50 -29.69
N LEU A 256 22.13 15.51 -30.13
CA LEU A 256 22.39 14.29 -29.37
C LEU A 256 23.89 14.04 -29.25
N THR A 257 24.36 13.91 -28.01
CA THR A 257 25.73 13.49 -27.70
C THR A 257 25.65 12.17 -26.95
N ASN A 258 26.17 11.10 -27.54
CA ASN A 258 26.11 9.76 -26.97
C ASN A 258 27.49 9.26 -26.54
N HIS A 259 27.68 9.01 -25.25
CA HIS A 259 28.84 8.36 -24.64
C HIS A 259 28.52 6.95 -24.10
N GLY A 260 27.25 6.64 -23.87
CA GLY A 260 26.79 5.38 -23.30
C GLY A 260 26.12 4.46 -24.32
N TYR A 261 25.08 3.75 -23.88
CA TYR A 261 24.25 2.89 -24.70
C TYR A 261 22.96 3.60 -25.10
N PHE A 262 22.67 3.64 -26.40
CA PHE A 262 21.45 4.23 -26.93
C PHE A 262 20.81 3.28 -27.95
N LYS A 263 19.55 2.88 -27.70
CA LYS A 263 18.77 2.03 -28.61
C LYS A 263 17.44 2.68 -28.95
N THR A 264 17.07 2.68 -30.22
CA THR A 264 15.80 3.20 -30.73
C THR A 264 15.24 2.31 -31.84
N SER A 265 13.94 2.36 -32.11
CA SER A 265 13.35 1.60 -33.22
C SER A 265 13.74 2.20 -34.56
N LYS A 266 13.53 3.50 -34.73
CA LYS A 266 13.94 4.26 -35.92
C LYS A 266 14.70 5.51 -35.51
N THR A 267 15.56 6.01 -36.40
CA THR A 267 16.30 7.27 -36.22
C THR A 267 16.15 8.15 -37.45
N TYR A 268 15.62 9.35 -37.28
CA TYR A 268 15.47 10.35 -38.34
C TYR A 268 16.20 11.65 -37.99
N PHE A 269 17.00 12.16 -38.91
CA PHE A 269 17.64 13.48 -38.80
C PHE A 269 17.04 14.44 -39.80
N ASN A 270 16.64 15.63 -39.36
CA ASN A 270 16.06 16.70 -40.16
C ASN A 270 16.70 18.07 -39.86
N ASN A 271 16.59 19.03 -40.78
CA ASN A 271 16.88 20.47 -40.59
C ASN A 271 18.17 20.78 -39.82
N THR A 272 19.34 20.35 -40.32
CA THR A 272 20.68 20.56 -39.73
C THR A 272 20.90 19.94 -38.35
N SER A 273 20.07 18.95 -37.97
CA SER A 273 20.25 18.23 -36.71
C SER A 273 21.54 17.43 -36.66
N SER A 274 22.04 17.18 -35.44
CA SER A 274 23.35 16.54 -35.26
C SER A 274 23.42 15.46 -34.20
N LEU A 275 24.18 14.41 -34.50
CA LEU A 275 24.60 13.35 -33.57
C LEU A 275 26.13 13.32 -33.46
N TYR A 276 26.61 13.38 -32.21
CA TYR A 276 27.99 13.10 -31.87
C TYR A 276 28.07 11.82 -31.05
N ASN A 277 28.52 10.72 -31.67
CA ASN A 277 28.58 9.40 -31.08
C ASN A 277 30.01 9.03 -30.65
N LYS A 278 30.15 8.65 -29.39
CA LYS A 278 31.33 8.09 -28.72
C LYS A 278 31.07 6.73 -28.07
N GLY A 279 29.81 6.32 -27.97
CA GLY A 279 29.36 5.07 -27.37
C GLY A 279 28.70 4.12 -28.37
N GLU A 280 27.70 3.39 -27.91
CA GLU A 280 26.92 2.44 -28.72
C GLU A 280 25.58 3.06 -29.10
N TYR A 281 25.32 3.18 -30.41
CA TYR A 281 24.06 3.71 -30.94
C TYR A 281 23.41 2.69 -31.89
N ILE A 282 22.24 2.19 -31.54
CA ILE A 282 21.52 1.18 -32.30
C ILE A 282 20.16 1.72 -32.74
N SER A 283 19.93 1.74 -34.05
CA SER A 283 18.61 1.91 -34.64
C SER A 283 18.15 0.57 -35.19
N THR A 284 17.10 -0.03 -34.62
CA THR A 284 16.79 -1.42 -34.96
C THR A 284 16.22 -1.54 -36.37
N VAL A 285 15.36 -0.64 -36.82
CA VAL A 285 14.64 -0.70 -38.10
C VAL A 285 15.32 0.21 -39.13
N GLU A 286 15.07 1.52 -39.09
CA GLU A 286 15.54 2.48 -40.10
C GLU A 286 16.52 3.49 -39.52
N PHE A 287 17.47 3.95 -40.33
CA PHE A 287 18.38 5.04 -40.00
C PHE A 287 18.44 6.03 -41.18
N LEU A 288 17.71 7.15 -41.10
CA LEU A 288 17.58 8.12 -42.19
C LEU A 288 18.19 9.47 -41.81
N VAL A 289 19.13 9.94 -42.63
CA VAL A 289 19.81 11.23 -42.49
C VAL A 289 19.35 12.17 -43.59
N ASN A 290 18.44 13.09 -43.26
CA ASN A 290 17.81 14.02 -44.19
C ASN A 290 18.13 15.47 -43.77
N GLN A 291 19.26 16.01 -44.24
CA GLN A 291 19.86 17.26 -43.77
C GLN A 291 20.45 17.17 -42.34
N GLY A 292 21.10 16.04 -42.01
CA GLY A 292 21.72 15.81 -40.69
C GLY A 292 23.24 15.70 -40.71
N ILE A 293 23.88 15.97 -39.57
CA ILE A 293 25.35 15.87 -39.39
C ILE A 293 25.66 14.80 -38.34
N ILE A 294 26.44 13.79 -38.71
CA ILE A 294 26.80 12.69 -37.81
C ILE A 294 28.30 12.60 -37.71
N VAL A 295 28.81 12.51 -36.48
CA VAL A 295 30.19 12.15 -36.20
C VAL A 295 30.20 10.89 -35.35
N ASN A 296 30.68 9.79 -35.91
CA ASN A 296 30.93 8.55 -35.20
C ASN A 296 32.44 8.48 -34.89
N GLU A 297 32.81 8.71 -33.63
CA GLU A 297 34.22 8.78 -33.22
C GLU A 297 34.90 7.41 -33.26
N SER A 298 36.23 7.39 -33.15
CA SER A 298 37.06 6.18 -33.33
C SER A 298 36.70 5.03 -32.38
N CYS A 299 36.20 5.37 -31.19
CA CYS A 299 35.74 4.44 -30.16
C CYS A 299 34.30 3.97 -30.33
N ALA A 300 33.55 4.56 -31.26
CA ALA A 300 32.10 4.48 -31.27
C ALA A 300 31.58 3.35 -32.16
N TYR A 301 30.45 2.78 -31.75
CA TYR A 301 29.70 1.78 -32.51
C TYR A 301 28.34 2.36 -32.92
N LEU A 302 28.00 2.22 -34.19
CA LEU A 302 26.71 2.62 -34.73
C LEU A 302 26.12 1.47 -35.55
N GLU A 303 24.87 1.12 -35.31
CA GLU A 303 24.21 0.01 -36.00
C GLU A 303 22.82 0.35 -36.51
N GLN A 304 22.55 -0.11 -37.74
CA GLN A 304 21.21 -0.42 -38.23
C GLN A 304 21.03 -1.96 -38.18
N SER A 305 20.16 -2.48 -37.32
CA SER A 305 20.20 -3.93 -36.94
C SER A 305 19.35 -4.88 -37.76
N THR A 306 18.27 -4.42 -38.41
CA THR A 306 17.30 -5.30 -39.09
C THR A 306 17.64 -5.47 -40.57
N SER A 307 17.78 -6.72 -41.02
CA SER A 307 17.95 -7.04 -42.44
C SER A 307 16.74 -6.59 -43.27
N GLY A 308 16.97 -6.15 -44.51
CA GLY A 308 15.91 -5.65 -45.41
C GLY A 308 15.43 -4.22 -45.15
N GLN A 309 15.95 -3.55 -44.12
CA GLN A 309 15.71 -2.13 -43.87
C GLN A 309 16.86 -1.26 -44.43
N VAL A 310 16.82 0.05 -44.21
CA VAL A 310 17.76 0.98 -44.87
C VAL A 310 18.50 1.86 -43.86
N PHE A 311 19.81 1.98 -44.07
CA PHE A 311 20.61 3.13 -43.62
C PHE A 311 20.77 4.08 -44.80
N GLU A 312 20.24 5.30 -44.69
CA GLU A 312 20.14 6.19 -45.82
C GLU A 312 20.60 7.62 -45.48
N VAL A 313 21.42 8.18 -46.35
CA VAL A 313 21.88 9.57 -46.27
C VAL A 313 21.46 10.31 -47.54
N ARG A 314 20.67 11.37 -47.37
CA ARG A 314 20.12 12.15 -48.48
C ARG A 314 20.45 13.63 -48.37
N ASN A 315 20.45 14.33 -49.51
CA ASN A 315 20.62 15.78 -49.68
C ASN A 315 22.05 16.30 -49.49
N SER A 316 22.32 17.47 -50.10
CA SER A 316 23.61 18.17 -50.12
C SER A 316 24.14 18.63 -48.76
N VAL A 317 23.26 18.77 -47.78
CA VAL A 317 23.58 19.27 -46.43
C VAL A 317 23.94 18.12 -45.48
N SER A 318 23.55 16.89 -45.80
CA SER A 318 23.83 15.74 -44.93
C SER A 318 25.29 15.35 -44.97
N SER A 319 25.86 15.09 -43.80
CA SER A 319 27.22 14.58 -43.67
C SER A 319 27.33 13.52 -42.60
N VAL A 320 28.05 12.45 -42.90
CA VAL A 320 28.41 11.41 -41.92
C VAL A 320 29.92 11.24 -41.94
N THR A 321 30.57 11.46 -40.81
CA THR A 321 32.00 11.20 -40.59
C THR A 321 32.14 9.99 -39.68
N ASN A 322 32.60 8.87 -40.23
CA ASN A 322 32.89 7.65 -39.50
C ASN A 322 34.40 7.49 -39.24
N LYS A 323 34.77 7.45 -37.97
CA LYS A 323 36.10 7.05 -37.51
C LYS A 323 36.09 5.72 -36.75
N GLY A 324 34.92 5.31 -36.23
CA GLY A 324 34.72 4.08 -35.47
C GLY A 324 34.14 2.94 -36.31
N PHE A 325 33.16 2.22 -35.77
CA PHE A 325 32.51 1.10 -36.44
C PHE A 325 31.06 1.43 -36.80
N ILE A 326 30.68 1.23 -38.06
CA ILE A 326 29.30 1.27 -38.53
C ILE A 326 28.91 -0.10 -39.05
N LYS A 327 27.80 -0.63 -38.54
CA LYS A 327 27.17 -1.87 -39.01
C LYS A 327 25.82 -1.58 -39.65
N VAL A 328 25.58 -2.15 -40.81
CA VAL A 328 24.31 -2.00 -41.52
C VAL A 328 23.83 -3.39 -41.89
N ALA A 329 22.78 -3.85 -41.23
CA ALA A 329 22.20 -5.17 -41.50
C ALA A 329 21.46 -5.21 -42.85
N GLY A 330 20.82 -4.10 -43.22
CA GLY A 330 20.10 -3.93 -44.48
C GLY A 330 20.91 -3.17 -45.54
N ASN A 331 20.22 -2.42 -46.38
CA ASN A 331 20.82 -1.68 -47.49
C ASN A 331 21.40 -0.35 -47.02
N PHE A 332 22.49 0.10 -47.66
CA PHE A 332 23.09 1.40 -47.42
C PHE A 332 22.93 2.29 -48.66
N ASN A 333 22.25 3.42 -48.50
CA ASN A 333 21.92 4.32 -49.61
C ASN A 333 22.53 5.71 -49.38
N LEU A 334 23.24 6.23 -50.38
CA LEU A 334 23.66 7.63 -50.48
C LEU A 334 22.98 8.26 -51.68
N THR A 335 22.13 9.27 -51.47
CA THR A 335 21.44 9.98 -52.57
C THR A 335 22.11 11.31 -52.88
N ALA A 336 21.90 11.85 -54.09
CA ALA A 336 22.55 13.04 -54.64
C ALA A 336 22.78 14.17 -53.62
N GLY A 337 24.02 14.64 -53.54
CA GLY A 337 24.51 15.69 -52.62
C GLY A 337 25.05 15.19 -51.29
N ALA A 338 24.66 14.00 -50.80
CA ALA A 338 25.08 13.50 -49.50
C ALA A 338 26.62 13.31 -49.41
N LYS A 339 27.17 13.59 -48.22
CA LYS A 339 28.61 13.41 -47.91
C LYS A 339 28.80 12.28 -46.91
N PHE A 340 29.68 11.34 -47.22
CA PHE A 340 30.09 10.27 -46.31
C PHE A 340 31.61 10.17 -46.29
N GLN A 341 32.20 10.28 -45.11
CA GLN A 341 33.64 10.18 -44.89
C GLN A 341 33.92 9.01 -43.97
N ASN A 342 34.68 8.03 -44.43
CA ASN A 342 35.09 6.87 -43.66
C ASN A 342 36.59 6.85 -43.43
N THR A 343 36.99 6.75 -42.18
CA THR A 343 38.37 6.48 -41.72
C THR A 343 38.42 5.28 -40.77
N GLY A 344 37.26 4.81 -40.29
CA GLY A 344 37.09 3.61 -39.49
C GLY A 344 36.62 2.41 -40.32
N SER A 345 35.71 1.62 -39.76
CA SER A 345 35.15 0.42 -40.38
C SER A 345 33.67 0.60 -40.70
N LEU A 346 33.27 0.23 -41.92
CA LEU A 346 31.88 0.15 -42.37
C LEU A 346 31.59 -1.27 -42.85
N PHE A 347 30.62 -1.92 -42.24
CA PHE A 347 30.22 -3.28 -42.54
C PHE A 347 28.75 -3.34 -42.97
N ILE A 348 28.50 -3.81 -44.18
CA ILE A 348 27.17 -3.88 -44.80
C ILE A 348 26.83 -5.34 -45.09
N ASN A 349 25.81 -5.84 -44.39
CA ASN A 349 25.28 -7.20 -44.51
C ASN A 349 24.15 -7.32 -45.53
N GLY A 350 23.48 -6.21 -45.86
CA GLY A 350 22.38 -6.20 -46.81
C GLY A 350 22.81 -6.40 -48.26
N ASN A 351 21.82 -6.44 -49.14
CA ASN A 351 22.01 -6.80 -50.54
C ASN A 351 22.53 -5.66 -51.41
N LEU A 352 22.58 -4.41 -50.90
CA LEU A 352 22.83 -3.24 -51.74
C LEU A 352 23.58 -2.10 -51.01
N LEU A 353 24.67 -1.65 -51.62
CA LEU A 353 25.28 -0.33 -51.43
C LEU A 353 24.91 0.54 -52.65
N ASN A 354 23.97 1.46 -52.50
CA ASN A 354 23.56 2.36 -53.58
C ASN A 354 24.17 3.75 -53.39
N VAL A 355 24.92 4.23 -54.38
CA VAL A 355 25.56 5.55 -54.35
C VAL A 355 25.18 6.31 -55.61
N ASN A 356 24.21 7.22 -55.47
CA ASN A 356 23.66 7.98 -56.60
C ASN A 356 24.63 9.07 -57.08
N SER A 357 24.44 9.54 -58.32
CA SER A 357 25.21 10.62 -58.92
C SER A 357 25.20 11.91 -58.08
N GLY A 358 26.33 12.61 -58.04
CA GLY A 358 26.48 13.87 -57.29
C GLY A 358 26.67 13.70 -55.77
N THR A 359 27.00 12.50 -55.29
CA THR A 359 27.41 12.24 -53.90
C THR A 359 28.92 12.32 -53.73
N THR A 360 29.39 12.58 -52.50
CA THR A 360 30.81 12.49 -52.14
C THR A 360 31.02 11.38 -51.12
N LEU A 361 31.68 10.30 -51.54
CA LEU A 361 32.12 9.22 -50.67
C LEU A 361 33.65 9.24 -50.59
N THR A 362 34.18 9.60 -49.42
CA THR A 362 35.62 9.53 -49.16
C THR A 362 35.91 8.36 -48.23
N ASN A 363 36.67 7.36 -48.68
CA ASN A 363 37.04 6.21 -47.87
C ASN A 363 38.57 6.08 -47.72
N ASN A 364 39.03 6.30 -46.50
CA ASN A 364 40.40 6.07 -46.04
C ASN A 364 40.47 4.97 -44.95
N GLY A 365 39.36 4.26 -44.71
CA GLY A 365 39.24 3.18 -43.72
C GLY A 365 38.96 1.82 -44.36
N ASN A 366 38.28 0.94 -43.62
CA ASN A 366 37.86 -0.38 -44.07
C ASN A 366 36.37 -0.38 -44.45
N VAL A 367 36.03 -0.95 -45.60
CA VAL A 367 34.64 -1.21 -46.01
C VAL A 367 34.49 -2.67 -46.37
N GLN A 368 33.48 -3.36 -45.82
CA GLN A 368 33.12 -4.72 -46.21
C GLN A 368 31.64 -4.79 -46.58
N VAL A 369 31.35 -5.39 -47.74
CA VAL A 369 30.00 -5.63 -48.23
C VAL A 369 29.84 -7.13 -48.54
N LYS A 370 28.78 -7.76 -48.00
CA LYS A 370 28.60 -9.22 -48.02
C LYS A 370 27.91 -9.76 -49.29
N ARG A 371 27.33 -8.91 -50.16
CA ARG A 371 26.60 -9.26 -51.40
C ARG A 371 26.76 -8.20 -52.51
N ASP A 372 26.21 -8.46 -53.71
CA ASP A 372 26.40 -7.72 -54.98
C ASP A 372 26.29 -6.17 -54.92
N PHE A 373 27.10 -5.50 -55.74
CA PHE A 373 26.98 -4.07 -56.06
C PHE A 373 26.05 -3.88 -57.27
N THR A 374 25.01 -3.06 -57.18
CA THR A 374 24.25 -2.63 -58.36
C THR A 374 24.06 -1.10 -58.36
N ASN A 375 24.29 -0.47 -59.52
CA ASN A 375 24.26 0.97 -59.80
C ASN A 375 25.38 1.84 -59.19
N MET A 376 26.54 1.86 -59.85
CA MET A 376 27.48 3.00 -59.79
C MET A 376 27.14 4.01 -60.89
N SER A 377 26.09 4.83 -60.73
CA SER A 377 25.91 5.98 -61.63
C SER A 377 26.66 7.18 -61.05
N GLN A 378 27.88 7.43 -61.54
CA GLN A 378 28.68 8.65 -61.29
C GLN A 378 29.02 8.99 -59.82
N ALA A 379 29.26 8.00 -58.97
CA ALA A 379 29.81 8.24 -57.64
C ALA A 379 31.31 8.60 -57.73
N VAL A 380 31.71 9.76 -57.18
CA VAL A 380 33.13 10.07 -57.00
C VAL A 380 33.61 9.40 -55.71
N TYR A 381 34.12 8.18 -55.84
CA TYR A 381 34.81 7.49 -54.77
C TYR A 381 36.25 8.03 -54.70
N THR A 382 36.64 8.61 -53.57
CA THR A 382 38.01 9.14 -53.37
C THR A 382 38.63 8.57 -52.10
N GLY A 383 39.91 8.17 -52.13
CA GLY A 383 40.66 7.79 -50.92
C GLY A 383 41.52 6.53 -51.08
N SER A 384 42.34 6.26 -50.06
CA SER A 384 43.34 5.17 -50.03
C SER A 384 42.92 3.97 -49.17
N GLY A 385 41.65 3.90 -48.77
CA GLY A 385 41.11 2.86 -47.88
C GLY A 385 41.02 1.46 -48.52
N LYS A 386 40.86 0.43 -47.68
CA LYS A 386 40.70 -0.97 -48.11
C LYS A 386 39.21 -1.31 -48.28
N THR A 387 38.84 -1.94 -49.39
CA THR A 387 37.46 -2.37 -49.66
C THR A 387 37.43 -3.87 -49.94
N LYS A 388 36.56 -4.62 -49.24
CA LYS A 388 36.32 -6.05 -49.48
C LYS A 388 34.87 -6.26 -49.95
N ILE A 389 34.70 -6.96 -51.07
CA ILE A 389 33.40 -7.27 -51.68
C ILE A 389 33.27 -8.79 -51.75
N GLU A 390 32.23 -9.35 -51.15
CA GLU A 390 31.96 -10.79 -51.19
C GLU A 390 30.77 -11.06 -52.12
N GLY A 391 31.02 -11.70 -53.28
CA GLY A 391 30.02 -11.93 -54.34
C GLY A 391 30.02 -10.81 -55.39
N TYR A 392 30.22 -11.16 -56.66
CA TYR A 392 30.35 -10.20 -57.75
C TYR A 392 29.44 -10.54 -58.93
N SER A 393 28.67 -9.56 -59.38
CA SER A 393 28.00 -9.48 -60.68
C SER A 393 28.11 -8.02 -61.15
N MET A 394 29.03 -7.73 -62.08
CA MET A 394 29.09 -6.41 -62.73
C MET A 394 28.33 -6.45 -64.05
N ASN A 395 27.41 -5.50 -64.24
CA ASN A 395 27.03 -5.06 -65.58
C ASN A 395 28.04 -3.98 -66.02
N SER A 396 28.64 -4.18 -67.20
CA SER A 396 30.01 -3.79 -67.55
C SER A 396 30.30 -2.32 -67.87
N ASP A 397 29.39 -1.36 -67.71
CA ASP A 397 29.52 -0.11 -68.51
C ASP A 397 29.68 1.21 -67.75
N GLN A 398 29.70 1.29 -66.40
CA GLN A 398 29.54 2.63 -65.74
C GLN A 398 30.36 2.95 -64.48
N ALA A 399 31.36 2.16 -64.09
CA ALA A 399 32.17 2.43 -62.90
C ALA A 399 33.54 3.12 -63.21
N ARG A 400 33.73 4.38 -62.77
CA ARG A 400 35.04 5.06 -62.74
C ARG A 400 35.60 5.01 -61.31
N ILE A 401 36.63 4.21 -61.07
CA ILE A 401 37.35 4.12 -59.79
C ILE A 401 38.63 4.95 -59.92
N GLU A 402 38.79 6.00 -59.10
CA GLU A 402 40.01 6.82 -59.07
C GLU A 402 40.75 6.63 -57.73
N GLY A 403 41.94 6.01 -57.77
CA GLY A 403 42.82 5.84 -56.61
C GLY A 403 43.47 4.45 -56.52
N SER A 404 44.57 4.35 -55.76
CA SER A 404 45.26 3.09 -55.44
C SER A 404 44.43 2.26 -54.45
N GLN A 405 43.51 1.44 -54.98
CA GLN A 405 42.55 0.64 -54.22
C GLN A 405 42.91 -0.87 -54.27
N CYS A 406 42.93 -1.55 -53.12
CA CYS A 406 42.93 -3.03 -53.04
C CYS A 406 41.51 -3.56 -53.25
N VAL A 407 41.25 -4.28 -54.34
CA VAL A 407 40.03 -5.10 -54.52
C VAL A 407 40.44 -6.57 -54.38
N TYR A 408 39.85 -7.30 -53.44
CA TYR A 408 40.08 -8.74 -53.28
C TYR A 408 38.96 -9.53 -53.97
N ASP A 409 39.32 -10.31 -54.99
CA ASP A 409 38.42 -11.22 -55.72
C ASP A 409 38.68 -12.68 -55.30
N PRO A 410 37.71 -13.37 -54.66
CA PRO A 410 37.84 -14.78 -54.32
C PRO A 410 37.87 -15.73 -55.52
N SER A 411 37.37 -15.33 -56.70
CA SER A 411 37.35 -16.17 -57.90
C SER A 411 38.70 -16.20 -58.63
N ALA A 412 39.59 -15.25 -58.35
CA ALA A 412 40.93 -15.18 -58.92
C ALA A 412 41.95 -16.16 -58.30
N VAL A 413 41.59 -16.89 -57.23
CA VAL A 413 42.54 -17.75 -56.50
C VAL A 413 42.38 -19.24 -56.84
N SER A 414 41.43 -19.64 -57.69
CA SER A 414 41.21 -21.05 -58.05
C SER A 414 41.34 -21.41 -59.53
N ALA A 415 41.89 -20.55 -60.39
CA ALA A 415 42.33 -20.98 -61.73
C ALA A 415 43.43 -20.07 -62.28
N GLY A 416 44.61 -20.64 -62.55
CA GLY A 416 45.68 -19.96 -63.26
C GLY A 416 45.29 -19.63 -64.71
N LYS A 417 44.62 -18.50 -64.92
CA LYS A 417 44.37 -17.94 -66.25
C LYS A 417 44.44 -16.41 -66.21
N ILE A 418 45.60 -15.89 -66.61
CA ILE A 418 45.68 -14.57 -67.24
C ILE A 418 45.09 -14.76 -68.63
N VAL A 419 44.04 -14.00 -68.96
CA VAL A 419 43.63 -13.79 -70.35
C VAL A 419 43.74 -12.29 -70.59
N ASP A 420 44.86 -11.89 -71.19
CA ASP A 420 44.89 -10.71 -72.04
C ASP A 420 44.08 -11.03 -73.30
N GLU A 421 43.24 -10.09 -73.74
CA GLU A 421 43.21 -9.57 -75.13
C GLU A 421 42.35 -8.28 -75.19
N PRO A 422 42.57 -7.37 -76.16
CA PRO A 422 42.45 -5.93 -76.00
C PRO A 422 41.28 -5.25 -76.74
N SER A 423 41.08 -3.97 -76.37
CA SER A 423 40.51 -2.84 -77.12
C SER A 423 38.98 -2.65 -77.18
N ARG A 424 38.50 -1.54 -76.59
CA ARG A 424 38.28 -0.24 -77.29
C ARG A 424 37.99 0.87 -76.26
N ASN A 425 38.66 2.01 -76.46
CA ASN A 425 38.54 3.30 -75.75
C ASN A 425 39.25 3.45 -74.37
N GLY A 426 40.59 3.48 -74.42
CA GLY A 426 41.32 4.66 -73.93
C GLY A 426 41.39 4.96 -72.42
N ALA A 427 41.23 3.99 -71.52
CA ALA A 427 41.53 4.19 -70.09
C ALA A 427 42.57 3.17 -69.60
N THR A 428 43.78 3.64 -69.32
CA THR A 428 44.83 2.87 -68.66
C THR A 428 44.43 2.66 -67.19
N VAL A 429 44.07 1.43 -66.80
CA VAL A 429 43.92 1.05 -65.38
C VAL A 429 45.09 0.15 -64.99
N ALA A 430 46.14 0.76 -64.47
CA ALA A 430 47.22 0.03 -63.81
C ALA A 430 46.78 -0.34 -62.38
N ALA A 431 45.97 -1.38 -62.21
CA ALA A 431 45.73 -1.97 -60.89
C ALA A 431 46.83 -3.02 -60.63
N THR A 432 47.92 -2.62 -59.96
CA THR A 432 48.89 -3.58 -59.44
C THR A 432 48.25 -4.32 -58.27
N VAL A 433 47.77 -5.55 -58.51
CA VAL A 433 47.26 -6.42 -57.44
C VAL A 433 48.44 -6.84 -56.56
N THR A 434 48.61 -6.13 -55.44
CA THR A 434 49.51 -6.55 -54.37
C THR A 434 48.70 -7.39 -53.39
N ASN A 435 49.22 -8.52 -52.93
CA ASN A 435 48.55 -9.44 -52.02
C ASN A 435 48.15 -8.73 -50.72
N CYS A 436 46.89 -8.28 -50.61
CA CYS A 436 46.39 -7.57 -49.42
C CYS A 436 46.02 -8.63 -48.37
N GLY A 437 46.91 -8.84 -47.39
CA GLY A 437 46.78 -9.88 -46.35
C GLY A 437 45.45 -9.85 -45.58
N ASN A 438 45.15 -10.98 -44.94
CA ASN A 438 43.94 -11.29 -44.18
C ASN A 438 43.18 -10.07 -43.62
N TYR A 439 41.93 -9.88 -44.07
CA TYR A 439 40.97 -8.94 -43.49
C TYR A 439 40.51 -9.48 -42.12
N THR A 440 41.35 -9.35 -41.10
CA THR A 440 40.85 -9.45 -39.73
C THR A 440 40.01 -8.21 -39.47
N ALA A 441 38.75 -8.41 -39.12
CA ALA A 441 37.94 -7.38 -38.50
C ALA A 441 38.79 -6.71 -37.42
N ALA A 442 39.19 -5.45 -37.64
CA ALA A 442 39.65 -4.59 -36.57
C ALA A 442 38.41 -4.27 -35.73
N ALA A 443 37.98 -5.28 -34.98
CA ALA A 443 36.90 -5.24 -34.03
C ALA A 443 37.40 -4.53 -32.78
N LEU A 444 36.74 -3.42 -32.50
CA LEU A 444 36.69 -2.71 -31.22
C LEU A 444 38.04 -2.29 -30.62
N CYS A 445 38.46 -1.07 -30.94
CA CYS A 445 39.07 -0.23 -29.91
C CYS A 445 37.95 0.54 -29.20
N CYS A 446 37.17 -0.18 -28.39
CA CYS A 446 36.63 0.30 -27.12
C CYS A 446 35.87 -0.85 -26.43
N ASN A 447 36.35 -1.18 -25.23
CA ASN A 447 35.75 -2.10 -24.26
C ASN A 447 35.82 -3.60 -24.57
N TYR A 448 37.01 -4.12 -24.88
CA TYR A 448 37.32 -5.49 -24.47
C TYR A 448 37.97 -5.46 -23.09
N THR A 449 37.21 -5.81 -22.06
CA THR A 449 37.79 -6.30 -20.82
C THR A 449 38.22 -7.75 -21.08
N THR A 450 39.52 -8.05 -20.97
CA THR A 450 39.95 -9.44 -20.80
C THR A 450 40.22 -9.72 -19.35
N THR A 451 40.17 -10.99 -19.02
CA THR A 451 40.20 -11.45 -17.66
C THR A 451 41.46 -12.29 -17.48
N VAL A 452 42.34 -11.86 -16.56
CA VAL A 452 43.44 -12.71 -16.12
C VAL A 452 42.85 -13.91 -15.39
N THR A 453 43.10 -15.09 -15.93
CA THR A 453 42.69 -16.40 -15.41
C THR A 453 43.86 -17.03 -14.70
N GLY A 454 43.69 -17.40 -13.44
CA GLY A 454 44.68 -18.12 -12.66
C GLY A 454 44.26 -18.23 -11.20
N PRO A 455 45.06 -18.90 -10.35
CA PRO A 455 44.72 -19.12 -8.94
C PRO A 455 44.72 -17.81 -8.15
N ALA A 456 43.67 -17.54 -7.37
CA ALA A 456 43.55 -16.35 -6.53
C ALA A 456 44.31 -16.47 -5.19
N ALA A 457 44.47 -17.68 -4.67
CA ALA A 457 45.25 -17.98 -3.48
C ALA A 457 46.42 -18.89 -3.85
N VAL A 458 47.63 -18.46 -3.50
CA VAL A 458 48.88 -19.13 -3.86
C VAL A 458 49.85 -19.10 -2.70
N THR A 459 50.65 -20.16 -2.55
CA THR A 459 51.63 -20.28 -1.46
C THR A 459 52.99 -19.72 -1.89
N PRO A 460 53.70 -18.97 -1.02
CA PRO A 460 55.05 -18.51 -1.31
C PRO A 460 55.98 -19.66 -1.73
N GLY A 461 56.73 -19.47 -2.81
CA GLY A 461 57.64 -20.48 -3.37
C GLY A 461 57.00 -21.45 -4.39
N SER A 462 55.67 -21.48 -4.51
CA SER A 462 54.98 -22.28 -5.52
C SER A 462 55.10 -21.68 -6.93
N THR A 463 54.86 -22.52 -7.94
CA THR A 463 54.86 -22.11 -9.35
C THR A 463 53.44 -22.22 -9.89
N VAL A 464 52.92 -21.13 -10.46
CA VAL A 464 51.53 -21.05 -10.96
C VAL A 464 51.47 -20.37 -12.32
N THR A 465 50.44 -20.69 -13.10
CA THR A 465 50.23 -20.12 -14.43
C THR A 465 49.05 -19.16 -14.42
N TYR A 466 49.24 -17.98 -15.01
CA TYR A 466 48.19 -17.01 -15.28
C TYR A 466 48.08 -16.82 -16.80
N SER A 467 46.86 -16.77 -17.32
CA SER A 467 46.59 -16.59 -18.73
C SER A 467 45.48 -15.58 -18.99
N THR A 468 45.39 -15.10 -20.22
CA THR A 468 44.27 -14.30 -20.72
C THR A 468 43.83 -14.91 -22.05
N ALA A 469 42.57 -14.73 -22.41
CA ALA A 469 42.15 -14.98 -23.78
C ALA A 469 42.99 -14.12 -24.75
N ALA A 470 43.28 -14.68 -25.93
CA ALA A 470 43.99 -13.95 -26.97
C ALA A 470 43.12 -12.78 -27.47
N ILE A 471 43.68 -11.57 -27.42
CA ILE A 471 43.07 -10.36 -27.96
C ILE A 471 43.40 -10.27 -29.44
N SER A 472 42.37 -10.20 -30.28
CA SER A 472 42.53 -10.01 -31.72
C SER A 472 43.22 -8.67 -32.00
N GLY A 473 44.35 -8.69 -32.71
CA GLY A 473 45.14 -7.50 -33.06
C GLY A 473 46.19 -7.06 -32.03
N ALA A 474 46.39 -7.79 -30.93
CA ALA A 474 47.50 -7.55 -30.01
C ALA A 474 48.83 -8.08 -30.59
N SER A 475 49.89 -7.26 -30.55
CA SER A 475 51.24 -7.64 -31.02
C SER A 475 52.14 -8.21 -29.93
N SER A 476 51.88 -7.88 -28.66
CA SER A 476 52.59 -8.44 -27.49
C SER A 476 51.75 -8.32 -26.22
N TYR A 477 52.16 -9.02 -25.16
CA TYR A 477 51.54 -8.93 -23.83
C TYR A 477 52.59 -8.60 -22.75
N THR A 478 52.45 -7.45 -22.11
CA THR A 478 53.27 -7.01 -20.99
C THR A 478 52.59 -7.41 -19.68
N TRP A 479 53.21 -8.32 -18.94
CA TRP A 479 52.70 -8.78 -17.65
C TRP A 479 53.42 -8.09 -16.48
N THR A 480 52.66 -7.66 -15.47
CA THR A 480 53.18 -7.14 -14.21
C THR A 480 52.79 -8.08 -13.08
N VAL A 481 53.75 -8.47 -12.24
CA VAL A 481 53.55 -9.36 -11.09
C VAL A 481 53.89 -8.63 -9.79
N PRO A 482 53.38 -9.09 -8.62
CA PRO A 482 53.66 -8.45 -7.33
C PRO A 482 55.17 -8.39 -7.02
N ALA A 483 55.57 -7.44 -6.16
CA ALA A 483 56.96 -7.29 -5.77
C ALA A 483 57.51 -8.59 -5.17
N GLY A 484 58.66 -9.06 -5.65
CA GLY A 484 59.27 -10.32 -5.20
C GLY A 484 58.72 -11.59 -5.87
N TRP A 485 57.72 -11.48 -6.75
CA TRP A 485 57.35 -12.57 -7.67
C TRP A 485 58.22 -12.51 -8.93
N THR A 486 58.46 -13.64 -9.58
CA THR A 486 59.27 -13.69 -10.81
C THR A 486 58.54 -14.45 -11.92
N ILE A 487 58.43 -13.84 -13.11
CA ILE A 487 57.96 -14.54 -14.32
C ILE A 487 59.05 -15.50 -14.78
N THR A 488 58.79 -16.81 -14.75
CA THR A 488 59.74 -17.86 -15.12
C THR A 488 59.58 -18.33 -16.57
N LYS A 489 58.39 -18.18 -17.18
CA LYS A 489 58.10 -18.54 -18.59
C LYS A 489 56.97 -17.67 -19.16
N GLY A 490 56.94 -17.51 -20.49
CA GLY A 490 55.78 -16.96 -21.21
C GLY A 490 55.66 -15.43 -21.30
N ALA A 491 56.70 -14.69 -20.88
CA ALA A 491 56.73 -13.24 -21.01
C ALA A 491 56.49 -12.80 -22.47
N GLY A 492 55.63 -11.80 -22.69
CA GLY A 492 55.26 -11.36 -24.04
C GLY A 492 54.05 -12.08 -24.64
N THR A 493 53.53 -13.15 -24.02
CA THR A 493 52.46 -14.00 -24.57
C THR A 493 51.16 -13.94 -23.76
N THR A 494 50.09 -14.59 -24.24
CA THR A 494 48.79 -14.68 -23.55
C THR A 494 48.82 -15.49 -22.25
N SER A 495 49.96 -16.11 -21.89
CA SER A 495 50.10 -16.94 -20.70
C SER A 495 51.49 -16.82 -20.10
N ILE A 496 51.57 -16.57 -18.79
CA ILE A 496 52.82 -16.54 -18.02
C ILE A 496 52.81 -17.59 -16.92
N THR A 497 53.98 -18.15 -16.63
CA THR A 497 54.23 -18.94 -15.43
C THR A 497 55.10 -18.15 -14.47
N VAL A 498 54.68 -18.03 -13.22
CA VAL A 498 55.36 -17.23 -12.18
C VAL A 498 55.75 -18.09 -10.99
N LYS A 499 56.88 -17.76 -10.38
CA LYS A 499 57.24 -18.22 -9.04
C LYS A 499 56.73 -17.19 -8.02
N VAL A 500 55.93 -17.66 -7.08
CA VAL A 500 55.20 -16.84 -6.11
C VAL A 500 56.15 -16.32 -5.03
N GLY A 501 56.17 -15.00 -4.85
CA GLY A 501 56.94 -14.33 -3.80
C GLY A 501 56.20 -14.25 -2.46
N THR A 502 56.79 -13.56 -1.49
CA THR A 502 56.23 -13.42 -0.12
C THR A 502 55.30 -12.22 0.05
N GLN A 503 55.27 -11.29 -0.92
CA GLN A 503 54.42 -10.09 -0.87
C GLN A 503 53.10 -10.33 -1.61
N ASN A 504 52.01 -9.82 -1.04
CA ASN A 504 50.71 -9.78 -1.70
C ASN A 504 50.68 -8.69 -2.78
N GLY A 505 49.93 -8.92 -3.86
CA GLY A 505 49.68 -7.91 -4.89
C GLY A 505 48.89 -8.45 -6.07
N GLU A 506 48.77 -7.64 -7.11
CA GLU A 506 48.00 -7.96 -8.31
C GLU A 506 48.89 -8.48 -9.44
N VAL A 507 48.40 -9.48 -10.17
CA VAL A 507 48.95 -9.88 -11.48
C VAL A 507 48.16 -9.16 -12.56
N LYS A 508 48.84 -8.34 -13.37
CA LYS A 508 48.25 -7.54 -14.44
C LYS A 508 48.79 -7.99 -15.78
N VAL A 509 47.96 -7.92 -16.82
CA VAL A 509 48.39 -8.06 -18.20
C VAL A 509 47.94 -6.85 -18.99
N GLN A 510 48.85 -6.32 -19.79
CA GLN A 510 48.62 -5.31 -20.80
C GLN A 510 48.85 -5.98 -22.15
N ALA A 511 47.90 -5.88 -23.07
CA ALA A 511 48.19 -6.19 -24.46
C ALA A 511 48.65 -4.92 -25.17
N ASP A 512 49.81 -4.98 -25.80
CA ASP A 512 50.30 -3.88 -26.62
C ASP A 512 49.71 -4.02 -28.03
N ASN A 513 49.08 -2.95 -28.48
CA ASN A 513 48.66 -2.73 -29.86
C ASN A 513 48.93 -1.27 -30.23
N THR A 514 48.57 -0.87 -31.45
CA THR A 514 48.81 0.47 -31.98
C THR A 514 48.08 1.63 -31.25
N CYS A 515 47.30 1.37 -30.20
CA CYS A 515 46.39 2.35 -29.59
C CYS A 515 46.64 2.67 -28.09
N GLY A 516 47.69 2.13 -27.45
CA GLY A 516 48.13 2.54 -26.10
C GLY A 516 47.57 1.72 -24.91
N THR A 517 48.06 2.05 -23.71
CA THR A 517 48.03 1.22 -22.49
C THR A 517 46.74 1.33 -21.67
N LEU A 518 46.16 0.19 -21.25
CA LEU A 518 45.07 0.10 -20.28
C LEU A 518 45.34 -0.99 -19.24
N ALA A 519 45.00 -0.71 -17.98
CA ALA A 519 45.14 -1.63 -16.86
C ALA A 519 43.96 -2.62 -16.81
N VAL A 520 44.26 -3.92 -16.70
CA VAL A 520 43.27 -5.00 -16.55
C VAL A 520 43.09 -5.36 -15.06
N THR A 521 41.84 -5.51 -14.65
CA THR A 521 41.42 -6.10 -13.37
C THR A 521 41.23 -7.61 -13.51
N THR A 522 41.74 -8.36 -12.55
CA THR A 522 41.63 -9.83 -12.45
C THR A 522 40.17 -10.29 -12.36
N SER A 523 39.81 -11.37 -13.06
CA SER A 523 38.47 -11.96 -12.99
C SER A 523 38.44 -13.15 -12.07
N THR A 524 37.63 -13.06 -11.03
CA THR A 524 37.43 -14.17 -10.08
C THR A 524 36.09 -14.87 -10.38
N PRO A 525 36.04 -16.21 -10.39
CA PRO A 525 34.77 -16.95 -10.47
C PRO A 525 33.81 -16.57 -9.33
N PRO A 526 32.49 -16.67 -9.53
CA PRO A 526 31.50 -16.41 -8.50
C PRO A 526 31.65 -17.43 -7.38
N VAL A 527 31.76 -16.95 -6.14
CA VAL A 527 31.74 -17.76 -4.92
C VAL A 527 30.73 -17.14 -3.98
N ILE A 528 29.75 -17.92 -3.53
CA ILE A 528 28.79 -17.48 -2.50
C ILE A 528 29.49 -17.58 -1.14
N THR A 529 29.75 -16.44 -0.53
CA THR A 529 30.39 -16.32 0.79
C THR A 529 29.38 -16.14 1.92
N GLY A 530 28.14 -15.78 1.60
CA GLY A 530 27.04 -15.72 2.58
C GLY A 530 25.73 -16.20 1.96
N GLN A 531 25.15 -17.19 2.61
CA GLN A 531 23.90 -17.82 2.20
C GLN A 531 22.68 -16.99 2.64
N PRO A 532 21.59 -17.01 1.86
CA PRO A 532 20.33 -16.43 2.31
C PRO A 532 19.81 -17.15 3.54
N GLN A 533 19.30 -16.39 4.50
CA GLN A 533 18.73 -16.91 5.74
C GLN A 533 17.22 -17.01 5.63
N ALA A 534 16.62 -17.93 6.39
CA ALA A 534 15.17 -18.02 6.49
C ALA A 534 14.60 -16.71 7.07
N VAL A 535 13.43 -16.31 6.56
CA VAL A 535 12.76 -15.07 6.96
C VAL A 535 11.38 -15.41 7.49
N THR A 536 11.08 -14.92 8.69
CA THR A 536 9.75 -15.00 9.29
C THR A 536 9.17 -13.60 9.39
N ILE A 537 8.04 -13.38 8.71
CA ILE A 537 7.32 -12.11 8.72
C ILE A 537 5.82 -12.37 8.95
N CYS A 538 5.07 -11.29 9.15
CA CYS A 538 3.63 -11.32 9.14
C CYS A 538 3.09 -10.93 7.76
N ALA A 539 1.91 -11.43 7.40
CA ALA A 539 1.29 -11.11 6.12
C ALA A 539 1.13 -9.59 5.94
N GLY A 540 1.41 -9.10 4.73
CA GLY A 540 1.40 -7.69 4.36
C GLY A 540 2.72 -6.94 4.64
N LEU A 541 3.67 -7.57 5.35
CA LEU A 541 5.02 -7.00 5.53
C LEU A 541 5.94 -7.36 4.36
N ASN A 542 7.06 -6.65 4.28
CA ASN A 542 8.10 -6.94 3.29
C ASN A 542 9.06 -8.00 3.86
N ALA A 543 9.54 -8.91 3.00
CA ALA A 543 10.60 -9.86 3.32
C ALA A 543 11.81 -9.60 2.42
N SER A 544 13.02 -9.81 2.95
CA SER A 544 14.25 -9.66 2.18
C SER A 544 15.15 -10.88 2.34
N PHE A 545 15.55 -11.47 1.22
CA PHE A 545 16.59 -12.50 1.17
C PHE A 545 17.84 -11.91 0.55
N THR A 546 18.98 -12.06 1.21
CA THR A 546 20.26 -11.53 0.72
C THR A 546 21.26 -12.65 0.54
N VAL A 547 21.95 -12.65 -0.59
CA VAL A 547 23.14 -13.47 -0.82
C VAL A 547 24.35 -12.54 -0.89
N THR A 548 25.49 -12.97 -0.36
CA THR A 548 26.77 -12.30 -0.65
C THR A 548 27.61 -13.22 -1.49
N ALA A 549 28.10 -12.69 -2.61
CA ALA A 549 28.94 -13.44 -3.53
C ALA A 549 30.13 -12.56 -3.96
N SER A 550 31.32 -13.13 -3.94
CA SER A 550 32.51 -12.56 -4.56
C SER A 550 32.65 -13.07 -5.98
N GLY A 551 33.39 -12.37 -6.83
CA GLY A 551 33.55 -12.72 -8.23
C GLY A 551 33.50 -11.47 -9.10
N SER A 552 34.14 -11.50 -10.25
CA SER A 552 34.13 -10.38 -11.17
C SER A 552 32.92 -10.44 -12.10
N GLY A 553 32.16 -9.35 -12.17
CA GLY A 553 30.97 -9.23 -13.04
C GLY A 553 29.82 -10.16 -12.66
N VAL A 554 29.62 -10.41 -11.35
CA VAL A 554 28.55 -11.30 -10.87
C VAL A 554 27.17 -10.72 -11.16
N THR A 555 26.28 -11.56 -11.69
CA THR A 555 24.86 -11.31 -11.86
C THR A 555 24.08 -12.30 -11.01
N TYR A 556 22.89 -11.89 -10.59
CA TYR A 556 22.01 -12.67 -9.73
C TYR A 556 20.74 -13.02 -10.48
N GLN A 557 20.15 -14.17 -10.18
CA GLN A 557 18.79 -14.52 -10.54
C GLN A 557 18.18 -15.27 -9.37
N TRP A 558 17.16 -14.71 -8.74
CA TRP A 558 16.44 -15.42 -7.69
C TRP A 558 15.44 -16.39 -8.28
N GLU A 559 15.30 -17.53 -7.61
CA GLU A 559 14.31 -18.56 -7.90
C GLU A 559 13.46 -18.80 -6.65
N VAL A 560 12.19 -19.10 -6.86
CA VAL A 560 11.24 -19.49 -5.82
C VAL A 560 10.78 -20.93 -6.05
N ASN A 561 10.57 -21.67 -4.97
CA ASN A 561 9.91 -22.96 -4.97
C ASN A 561 8.63 -22.87 -4.14
N LYS A 562 7.49 -23.09 -4.80
CA LYS A 562 6.14 -23.02 -4.22
C LYS A 562 5.62 -24.39 -3.73
N GLY A 563 6.48 -25.41 -3.68
CA GLY A 563 6.18 -26.76 -3.18
C GLY A 563 6.53 -27.90 -4.14
N THR A 564 6.83 -27.61 -5.40
CA THR A 564 7.04 -28.64 -6.45
C THR A 564 8.33 -28.44 -7.26
N SER A 565 8.59 -27.23 -7.77
CA SER A 565 9.76 -26.94 -8.61
C SER A 565 10.28 -25.51 -8.41
N TRP A 566 11.53 -25.27 -8.83
CA TRP A 566 12.14 -23.95 -8.84
C TRP A 566 11.77 -23.17 -10.11
N GLU A 567 11.32 -21.93 -9.94
CA GLU A 567 10.98 -21.00 -11.01
C GLU A 567 11.66 -19.65 -10.80
N ALA A 568 12.05 -18.97 -11.87
CA ALA A 568 12.69 -17.67 -11.79
C ALA A 568 11.72 -16.59 -11.28
N VAL A 569 12.14 -15.81 -10.28
CA VAL A 569 11.42 -14.60 -9.85
C VAL A 569 11.73 -13.50 -10.86
N SER A 570 10.71 -13.07 -11.61
CA SER A 570 10.86 -12.10 -12.69
C SER A 570 11.49 -10.79 -12.20
N GLY A 571 12.54 -10.33 -12.90
CA GLY A 571 13.24 -9.07 -12.59
C GLY A 571 14.17 -9.10 -11.36
N ALA A 572 14.21 -10.20 -10.59
CA ALA A 572 15.00 -10.30 -9.37
C ALA A 572 16.48 -10.58 -9.66
N THR A 573 17.21 -9.52 -10.05
CA THR A 573 18.60 -9.59 -10.53
C THR A 573 19.63 -8.96 -9.58
N LEU A 574 19.20 -8.56 -8.38
CA LEU A 574 20.04 -7.97 -7.35
C LEU A 574 20.51 -9.02 -6.33
N ALA A 575 21.60 -8.72 -5.61
CA ALA A 575 22.09 -9.55 -4.50
C ALA A 575 21.07 -9.70 -3.35
N THR A 576 20.10 -8.79 -3.27
CA THR A 576 18.98 -8.87 -2.33
C THR A 576 17.66 -8.95 -3.10
N LEU A 577 16.90 -10.01 -2.86
CA LEU A 577 15.50 -10.10 -3.26
C LEU A 577 14.65 -9.45 -2.18
N THR A 578 13.90 -8.41 -2.57
CA THR A 578 12.88 -7.81 -1.70
C THR A 578 11.50 -8.22 -2.21
N LEU A 579 10.72 -8.85 -1.36
CA LEU A 579 9.32 -9.14 -1.57
C LEU A 579 8.50 -8.08 -0.84
N THR A 580 7.59 -7.41 -1.53
CA THR A 580 6.72 -6.39 -0.95
C THR A 580 5.32 -6.92 -0.71
N ASN A 581 4.67 -6.45 0.36
CA ASN A 581 3.29 -6.82 0.70
C ASN A 581 3.03 -8.34 0.63
N VAL A 582 3.86 -9.12 1.32
CA VAL A 582 3.87 -10.59 1.18
C VAL A 582 2.60 -11.19 1.76
N GLU A 583 1.82 -11.89 0.93
CA GLU A 583 0.56 -12.52 1.34
C GLU A 583 0.78 -13.87 2.07
N ALA A 584 -0.18 -14.23 2.94
CA ALA A 584 -0.14 -15.47 3.73
C ALA A 584 -0.07 -16.75 2.87
N VAL A 585 -0.53 -16.71 1.62
CA VAL A 585 -0.44 -17.83 0.66
C VAL A 585 1.01 -18.20 0.32
N SER A 586 1.96 -17.28 0.52
CA SER A 586 3.38 -17.50 0.27
C SER A 586 4.08 -18.24 1.43
N ASN A 587 3.35 -18.61 2.49
CA ASN A 587 3.90 -19.34 3.61
C ASN A 587 4.44 -20.71 3.16
N GLY A 588 5.70 -21.00 3.52
CA GLY A 588 6.37 -22.25 3.15
C GLY A 588 7.12 -22.18 1.82
N TYR A 589 7.06 -21.06 1.09
CA TYR A 589 7.85 -20.88 -0.12
C TYR A 589 9.35 -20.83 0.23
N GLN A 590 10.18 -21.37 -0.65
CA GLN A 590 11.63 -21.33 -0.49
C GLN A 590 12.27 -20.49 -1.59
N TYR A 591 13.30 -19.74 -1.26
CA TYR A 591 14.01 -18.86 -2.18
C TYR A 591 15.49 -19.25 -2.24
N ARG A 592 16.04 -19.30 -3.45
CA ARG A 592 17.48 -19.47 -3.67
C ARG A 592 17.96 -18.51 -4.75
N CYS A 593 19.24 -18.19 -4.73
CA CYS A 593 19.85 -17.31 -5.72
C CYS A 593 20.83 -18.10 -6.60
N VAL A 594 20.69 -17.95 -7.90
CA VAL A 594 21.63 -18.42 -8.91
C VAL A 594 22.55 -17.25 -9.25
N VAL A 595 23.84 -17.38 -8.93
CA VAL A 595 24.86 -16.36 -9.17
C VAL A 595 25.72 -16.76 -10.35
N THR A 596 25.77 -15.93 -11.38
CA THR A 596 26.55 -16.17 -12.60
C THR A 596 27.68 -15.16 -12.71
N GLY A 597 28.88 -15.60 -13.04
CA GLY A 597 30.05 -14.72 -13.20
C GLY A 597 31.18 -15.45 -13.92
N SER A 598 31.97 -14.72 -14.70
CA SER A 598 33.11 -15.29 -15.44
C SER A 598 32.78 -16.57 -16.25
N GLY A 599 31.56 -16.67 -16.81
CA GLY A 599 31.10 -17.84 -17.58
C GLY A 599 30.73 -19.08 -16.77
N THR A 600 30.66 -18.97 -15.44
CA THR A 600 30.28 -20.06 -14.52
C THR A 600 29.12 -19.65 -13.62
N THR A 601 28.43 -20.64 -13.05
CA THR A 601 27.24 -20.42 -12.22
C THR A 601 27.35 -21.21 -10.91
N VAL A 602 26.98 -20.59 -9.80
CA VAL A 602 26.85 -21.22 -8.47
C VAL A 602 25.47 -20.92 -7.90
N THR A 603 24.87 -21.90 -7.23
CA THR A 603 23.52 -21.78 -6.66
C THR A 603 23.59 -21.77 -5.14
N SER A 604 22.88 -20.84 -4.49
CA SER A 604 22.81 -20.76 -3.03
C SER A 604 22.04 -21.93 -2.43
N ALA A 605 22.18 -22.10 -1.11
CA ALA A 605 21.20 -22.86 -0.33
C ALA A 605 19.81 -22.21 -0.42
N ALA A 606 18.77 -23.01 -0.18
CA ALA A 606 17.39 -22.56 -0.12
C ALA A 606 17.07 -21.93 1.25
N ALA A 607 16.45 -20.75 1.24
CA ALA A 607 15.96 -20.07 2.42
C ALA A 607 14.44 -20.14 2.51
N LEU A 608 13.90 -20.50 3.68
CA LEU A 608 12.47 -20.63 3.90
C LEU A 608 11.82 -19.27 4.19
N LEU A 609 10.67 -18.99 3.59
CA LEU A 609 9.77 -17.90 3.94
C LEU A 609 8.64 -18.43 4.84
N THR A 610 8.56 -17.93 6.07
CA THR A 610 7.41 -18.16 6.95
C THR A 610 6.58 -16.89 7.04
N VAL A 611 5.30 -16.97 6.63
CA VAL A 611 4.37 -15.84 6.64
C VAL A 611 3.27 -16.13 7.65
N ASN A 612 3.33 -15.46 8.78
CA ASN A 612 2.36 -15.57 9.86
C ASN A 612 1.09 -14.78 9.52
N ALA A 613 -0.08 -15.40 9.65
CA ALA A 613 -1.36 -14.75 9.39
C ALA A 613 -1.64 -13.64 10.42
N THR A 614 -2.07 -12.47 9.94
CA THR A 614 -2.54 -11.37 10.79
C THR A 614 -3.90 -11.69 11.44
N PRO A 615 -4.22 -11.07 12.58
CA PRO A 615 -5.50 -11.30 13.25
C PRO A 615 -6.69 -10.88 12.38
N SER A 616 -7.72 -11.73 12.30
CA SER A 616 -8.98 -11.45 11.61
C SER A 616 -10.16 -12.00 12.41
N ILE A 617 -11.18 -11.17 12.65
CA ILE A 617 -12.34 -11.54 13.47
C ILE A 617 -13.29 -12.42 12.64
N VAL A 618 -13.66 -13.58 13.17
CA VAL A 618 -14.59 -14.53 12.56
C VAL A 618 -16.00 -14.36 13.14
N THR A 619 -16.11 -14.16 14.46
CA THR A 619 -17.39 -13.95 15.14
C THR A 619 -17.28 -12.82 16.13
N GLN A 620 -18.15 -11.81 15.98
CA GLN A 620 -18.28 -10.68 16.89
C GLN A 620 -19.00 -11.11 18.18
N PRO A 621 -18.73 -10.45 19.33
CA PRO A 621 -19.56 -10.62 20.51
C PRO A 621 -20.98 -10.11 20.26
N ALA A 622 -21.97 -10.83 20.77
CA ALA A 622 -23.38 -10.43 20.69
C ALA A 622 -23.79 -9.62 21.94
N SER A 623 -24.66 -8.63 21.75
CA SER A 623 -25.33 -7.96 22.87
C SER A 623 -26.20 -8.95 23.65
N LEU A 624 -26.30 -8.76 24.96
CA LEU A 624 -27.00 -9.65 25.88
C LEU A 624 -28.03 -8.89 26.71
N VAL A 625 -29.15 -9.55 27.01
CA VAL A 625 -30.18 -9.06 27.94
C VAL A 625 -30.27 -10.02 29.11
N THR A 626 -30.15 -9.51 30.33
CA THR A 626 -30.36 -10.26 31.56
C THR A 626 -31.62 -9.76 32.25
N ASN A 627 -32.64 -10.63 32.35
CA ASN A 627 -33.95 -10.28 32.92
C ASN A 627 -34.00 -10.35 34.45
N THR A 628 -32.91 -10.74 35.12
CA THR A 628 -32.83 -10.87 36.58
C THR A 628 -31.52 -10.29 37.09
N MET A 629 -31.59 -9.56 38.21
CA MET A 629 -30.42 -9.15 38.99
C MET A 629 -29.67 -10.38 39.51
N ASN A 630 -28.36 -10.26 39.69
CA ASN A 630 -27.43 -11.32 40.11
C ASN A 630 -27.24 -12.48 39.12
N SER A 631 -27.71 -12.33 37.89
CA SER A 631 -27.43 -13.28 36.82
C SER A 631 -25.98 -13.19 36.32
N ASN A 632 -25.58 -14.18 35.52
CA ASN A 632 -24.27 -14.22 34.88
C ASN A 632 -24.44 -13.96 33.38
N ALA A 633 -23.44 -13.35 32.74
CA ALA A 633 -23.40 -13.14 31.29
C ALA A 633 -22.04 -13.59 30.73
N THR A 634 -21.99 -13.93 29.43
CA THR A 634 -20.74 -14.34 28.78
C THR A 634 -20.67 -13.78 27.37
N PHE A 635 -19.67 -12.94 27.12
CA PHE A 635 -19.32 -12.47 25.78
C PHE A 635 -18.24 -13.38 25.20
N THR A 636 -18.42 -13.78 23.94
CA THR A 636 -17.45 -14.62 23.22
C THR A 636 -17.06 -13.98 21.91
N VAL A 637 -15.80 -14.14 21.53
CA VAL A 637 -15.27 -13.72 20.23
C VAL A 637 -14.49 -14.88 19.62
N SER A 638 -14.48 -15.01 18.30
CA SER A 638 -13.58 -15.93 17.60
C SER A 638 -12.79 -15.18 16.54
N ALA A 639 -11.51 -15.54 16.38
CA ALA A 639 -10.61 -14.90 15.43
C ALA A 639 -9.57 -15.89 14.92
N ASN A 640 -9.13 -15.69 13.68
CA ASN A 640 -8.00 -16.40 13.07
C ASN A 640 -6.75 -15.52 13.15
N GLY A 641 -5.57 -16.14 13.19
CA GLY A 641 -4.29 -15.45 13.15
C GLY A 641 -3.21 -16.17 13.96
N TYR A 642 -1.97 -15.69 13.86
CA TYR A 642 -0.82 -16.28 14.53
C TYR A 642 -0.60 -15.68 15.93
N ASN A 643 -0.43 -16.55 16.95
CA ASN A 643 -0.16 -16.18 18.34
C ASN A 643 -1.07 -15.04 18.86
N LEU A 644 -2.38 -15.26 18.75
CA LEU A 644 -3.38 -14.28 19.18
C LEU A 644 -3.36 -14.09 20.69
N THR A 645 -3.43 -12.83 21.11
CA THR A 645 -3.70 -12.41 22.47
C THR A 645 -4.97 -11.58 22.50
N TYR A 646 -5.72 -11.67 23.59
CA TYR A 646 -7.02 -11.03 23.75
C TYR A 646 -6.95 -10.07 24.93
N GLN A 647 -7.65 -8.94 24.83
CA GLN A 647 -7.85 -8.02 25.93
C GLN A 647 -9.23 -7.39 25.82
N TRP A 648 -10.11 -7.70 26.78
CA TRP A 648 -11.42 -7.09 26.85
C TRP A 648 -11.36 -5.67 27.42
N GLN A 649 -12.25 -4.83 26.92
CA GLN A 649 -12.46 -3.45 27.34
C GLN A 649 -13.94 -3.21 27.58
N VAL A 650 -14.25 -2.34 28.54
CA VAL A 650 -15.60 -1.89 28.87
C VAL A 650 -15.72 -0.38 28.66
N ASN A 651 -16.86 0.05 28.17
CA ASN A 651 -17.29 1.44 28.19
C ASN A 651 -18.56 1.53 29.06
N THR A 652 -18.49 2.35 30.09
CA THR A 652 -19.54 2.50 31.12
C THR A 652 -20.52 3.65 30.80
N GLY A 653 -20.60 4.08 29.54
CA GLY A 653 -21.48 5.16 29.08
C GLY A 653 -20.83 6.55 28.99
N ASN A 654 -19.50 6.64 29.08
CA ASN A 654 -18.73 7.90 29.05
C ASN A 654 -17.90 8.07 27.77
N ASP A 655 -18.24 7.34 26.71
CA ASP A 655 -17.51 7.30 25.41
C ASP A 655 -16.02 6.94 25.52
N SER A 656 -15.58 6.39 26.64
CA SER A 656 -14.19 5.98 26.89
C SER A 656 -14.09 4.48 27.18
N TRP A 657 -13.09 3.84 26.59
CA TRP A 657 -12.84 2.40 26.75
C TRP A 657 -11.78 2.15 27.82
N VAL A 658 -12.13 1.36 28.83
CA VAL A 658 -11.25 0.98 29.94
C VAL A 658 -10.89 -0.49 29.82
N THR A 659 -9.61 -0.83 30.00
CA THR A 659 -9.12 -2.21 30.02
C THR A 659 -9.70 -2.98 31.20
N ILE A 660 -10.33 -4.12 30.93
CA ILE A 660 -10.87 -5.01 31.96
C ILE A 660 -9.72 -5.84 32.56
N GLN A 661 -9.67 -5.89 33.89
CA GLN A 661 -8.81 -6.80 34.64
C GLN A 661 -9.66 -7.92 35.24
N ASN A 662 -9.07 -9.10 35.43
CA ASN A 662 -9.76 -10.16 36.17
C ASN A 662 -9.93 -9.75 37.64
N GLY A 663 -11.14 -9.91 38.18
CA GLY A 663 -11.51 -9.46 39.53
C GLY A 663 -12.89 -8.81 39.56
N GLY A 664 -13.47 -8.70 40.75
CA GLY A 664 -14.86 -8.23 40.91
C GLY A 664 -15.84 -9.14 40.14
N ILE A 665 -16.63 -8.56 39.25
CA ILE A 665 -17.59 -9.31 38.41
C ILE A 665 -16.94 -10.00 37.20
N TYR A 666 -15.70 -9.64 36.83
CA TYR A 666 -15.07 -10.06 35.57
C TYR A 666 -14.12 -11.25 35.72
N SER A 667 -14.19 -12.19 34.77
CA SER A 667 -13.20 -13.25 34.57
C SER A 667 -13.00 -13.56 33.09
N GLY A 668 -11.82 -14.03 32.69
CA GLY A 668 -11.49 -14.29 31.28
C GLY A 668 -11.13 -13.03 30.48
N ALA A 669 -10.71 -11.95 31.14
CA ALA A 669 -10.42 -10.66 30.49
C ALA A 669 -9.32 -10.72 29.40
N THR A 670 -8.46 -11.73 29.43
CA THR A 670 -7.38 -11.96 28.46
C THR A 670 -7.60 -13.19 27.58
N THR A 671 -8.84 -13.70 27.51
CA THR A 671 -9.20 -14.87 26.70
C THR A 671 -10.24 -14.49 25.64
N ASN A 672 -10.58 -15.44 24.77
CA ASN A 672 -11.64 -15.28 23.78
C ASN A 672 -13.07 -15.30 24.40
N SER A 673 -13.20 -15.41 25.72
CA SER A 673 -14.48 -15.44 26.43
C SER A 673 -14.41 -14.64 27.74
N LEU A 674 -15.11 -13.50 27.77
CA LEU A 674 -15.30 -12.70 28.97
C LEU A 674 -16.56 -13.15 29.70
N LYS A 675 -16.43 -13.51 30.98
CA LYS A 675 -17.54 -13.89 31.85
C LYS A 675 -17.79 -12.84 32.90
N LEU A 676 -19.06 -12.49 33.08
CA LEU A 676 -19.55 -11.59 34.11
C LEU A 676 -20.39 -12.40 35.11
N SER A 677 -20.18 -12.19 36.40
CA SER A 677 -20.93 -12.86 37.46
C SER A 677 -21.58 -11.88 38.42
N LYS A 678 -22.76 -12.23 38.94
CA LYS A 678 -23.54 -11.42 39.90
C LYS A 678 -23.77 -9.98 39.39
N ILE A 679 -24.24 -9.86 38.14
CA ILE A 679 -24.48 -8.58 37.47
C ILE A 679 -25.59 -7.81 38.19
N THR A 680 -25.42 -6.50 38.33
CA THR A 680 -26.41 -5.58 38.91
C THR A 680 -26.90 -4.57 37.87
N TYR A 681 -27.88 -3.75 38.25
CA TYR A 681 -28.37 -2.68 37.36
C TYR A 681 -27.30 -1.60 37.08
N ALA A 682 -26.23 -1.52 37.90
CA ALA A 682 -25.14 -0.58 37.66
C ALA A 682 -24.41 -0.84 36.32
N GLU A 683 -24.38 -2.10 35.87
CA GLU A 683 -23.79 -2.49 34.60
C GLU A 683 -24.73 -2.36 33.39
N ASN A 684 -25.94 -1.82 33.60
CA ASN A 684 -26.90 -1.64 32.52
C ASN A 684 -26.37 -0.66 31.47
N ASN A 685 -26.52 -1.03 30.20
CA ASN A 685 -26.03 -0.32 29.02
C ASN A 685 -24.51 -0.22 28.90
N TYR A 686 -23.75 -0.96 29.71
CA TYR A 686 -22.31 -1.05 29.51
C TYR A 686 -22.02 -1.77 28.19
N SER A 687 -21.05 -1.26 27.45
CA SER A 687 -20.60 -1.83 26.18
C SER A 687 -19.27 -2.54 26.35
N TYR A 688 -19.12 -3.71 25.73
CA TYR A 688 -17.96 -4.57 25.83
C TYR A 688 -17.35 -4.78 24.44
N ARG A 689 -16.03 -4.70 24.33
CA ARG A 689 -15.30 -5.05 23.10
C ARG A 689 -14.01 -5.79 23.44
N CYS A 690 -13.54 -6.60 22.52
CA CYS A 690 -12.25 -7.27 22.63
C CYS A 690 -11.24 -6.64 21.66
N VAL A 691 -10.07 -6.30 22.16
CA VAL A 691 -8.88 -6.00 21.35
C VAL A 691 -8.13 -7.31 21.16
N ILE A 692 -7.93 -7.71 19.91
CA ILE A 692 -7.22 -8.93 19.55
C ILE A 692 -5.91 -8.51 18.89
N THR A 693 -4.80 -8.91 19.49
CA THR A 693 -3.45 -8.60 19.00
C THR A 693 -2.77 -9.85 18.49
N GLY A 694 -2.22 -9.76 17.29
CA GLY A 694 -1.37 -10.80 16.70
C GLY A 694 -0.48 -10.15 15.65
N CYS A 695 0.75 -10.64 15.48
CA CYS A 695 1.64 -10.07 14.47
C CYS A 695 1.92 -8.54 14.63
N SER A 696 1.92 -8.04 15.87
CA SER A 696 2.01 -6.59 16.19
C SER A 696 0.91 -5.72 15.55
N GLN A 697 -0.15 -6.34 15.05
CA GLN A 697 -1.36 -5.70 14.52
C GLN A 697 -2.52 -5.93 15.48
N GLN A 698 -3.46 -4.99 15.48
CA GLN A 698 -4.65 -5.07 16.32
C GLN A 698 -5.92 -5.00 15.49
N VAL A 699 -6.86 -5.88 15.80
CA VAL A 699 -8.24 -5.78 15.36
C VAL A 699 -9.13 -5.65 16.59
N VAL A 700 -10.17 -4.84 16.49
CA VAL A 700 -11.07 -4.55 17.60
C VAL A 700 -12.47 -5.01 17.21
N THR A 701 -13.15 -5.73 18.11
CA THR A 701 -14.52 -6.17 17.87
C THR A 701 -15.49 -5.01 17.86
N ASN A 702 -16.65 -5.23 17.24
CA ASN A 702 -17.79 -4.36 17.45
C ASN A 702 -18.18 -4.35 18.94
N PRO A 703 -18.67 -3.21 19.47
CA PRO A 703 -19.23 -3.16 20.82
C PRO A 703 -20.46 -4.07 20.96
N ALA A 704 -20.50 -4.86 22.04
CA ALA A 704 -21.67 -5.61 22.47
C ALA A 704 -22.24 -4.98 23.75
N ILE A 705 -23.55 -4.73 23.78
CA ILE A 705 -24.22 -4.05 24.89
C ILE A 705 -24.76 -5.09 25.88
N LEU A 706 -24.59 -4.84 27.18
CA LEU A 706 -25.28 -5.55 28.24
C LEU A 706 -26.50 -4.75 28.69
N THR A 707 -27.69 -5.31 28.56
CA THR A 707 -28.93 -4.74 29.10
C THR A 707 -29.34 -5.52 30.34
N VAL A 708 -29.50 -4.84 31.46
CA VAL A 708 -29.88 -5.44 32.75
C VAL A 708 -31.24 -4.87 33.15
N GLY A 709 -32.22 -5.74 33.43
CA GLY A 709 -33.51 -5.32 33.97
C GLY A 709 -33.37 -4.77 35.41
N ALA A 710 -34.07 -3.67 35.72
CA ALA A 710 -34.19 -3.17 37.09
C ALA A 710 -35.08 -4.10 37.93
N SER A 711 -34.90 -4.13 39.24
CA SER A 711 -35.81 -4.86 40.14
C SER A 711 -35.89 -4.15 41.49
N LEU A 712 -37.07 -4.17 42.13
CA LEU A 712 -37.29 -3.53 43.41
C LEU A 712 -38.17 -4.38 44.34
N ALA A 713 -37.70 -4.56 45.58
CA ALA A 713 -38.45 -5.24 46.63
C ALA A 713 -39.55 -4.33 47.21
N VAL A 714 -40.77 -4.86 47.32
CA VAL A 714 -41.94 -4.09 47.77
C VAL A 714 -42.49 -4.66 49.07
N ASN A 715 -42.62 -3.81 50.09
CA ASN A 715 -43.06 -4.20 51.42
C ASN A 715 -44.56 -3.92 51.61
N LEU A 716 -45.41 -4.93 51.48
CA LEU A 716 -46.87 -4.80 51.51
C LEU A 716 -47.49 -5.66 52.60
N LYS A 717 -48.58 -5.15 53.18
CA LYS A 717 -49.44 -5.93 54.08
C LYS A 717 -50.92 -5.70 53.78
N VAL A 718 -51.69 -6.78 53.85
CA VAL A 718 -53.13 -6.80 53.59
C VAL A 718 -53.82 -7.87 54.44
N LEU A 719 -55.10 -7.68 54.76
CA LEU A 719 -55.94 -8.69 55.41
C LEU A 719 -57.10 -9.08 54.51
N LEU A 720 -57.53 -10.33 54.60
CA LEU A 720 -58.68 -10.89 53.91
C LEU A 720 -59.83 -11.08 54.90
N GLU A 721 -61.03 -10.57 54.59
CA GLU A 721 -62.15 -10.58 55.53
C GLU A 721 -62.53 -11.99 55.99
N GLY A 722 -62.54 -12.95 55.05
CA GLY A 722 -62.97 -14.32 55.29
C GLY A 722 -62.18 -15.07 56.37
N PRO A 723 -60.86 -15.28 56.19
CA PRO A 723 -60.05 -16.01 57.15
C PRO A 723 -59.68 -15.19 58.39
N TYR A 724 -59.94 -13.88 58.42
CA TYR A 724 -59.49 -13.01 59.51
C TYR A 724 -60.30 -13.19 60.80
N ASN A 725 -59.60 -13.41 61.91
CA ASN A 725 -60.18 -13.51 63.24
C ASN A 725 -59.86 -12.25 64.07
N PRO A 726 -60.83 -11.34 64.30
CA PRO A 726 -60.62 -10.09 65.03
C PRO A 726 -60.14 -10.28 66.47
N SER A 727 -60.42 -11.42 67.10
CA SER A 727 -60.01 -11.71 68.48
C SER A 727 -58.51 -12.00 68.60
N THR A 728 -57.91 -12.54 67.53
CA THR A 728 -56.47 -12.87 67.48
C THR A 728 -55.66 -11.86 66.67
N GLY A 729 -56.32 -11.08 65.80
CA GLY A 729 -55.66 -10.19 64.85
C GLY A 729 -54.93 -10.93 63.71
N LEU A 730 -55.18 -12.23 63.53
CA LEU A 730 -54.55 -13.08 62.53
C LEU A 730 -55.59 -13.73 61.61
N MET A 731 -55.14 -14.14 60.42
CA MET A 731 -55.90 -14.95 59.47
C MET A 731 -55.68 -16.44 59.70
N SER A 732 -56.72 -17.23 59.45
CA SER A 732 -56.66 -18.69 59.46
C SER A 732 -55.74 -19.21 58.35
N THR A 733 -55.02 -20.29 58.62
CA THR A 733 -54.21 -21.03 57.63
C THR A 733 -54.80 -22.41 57.33
N SER A 734 -56.12 -22.60 57.50
CA SER A 734 -56.83 -23.88 57.32
C SER A 734 -56.52 -24.57 55.98
N LEU A 735 -56.47 -23.83 54.86
CA LEU A 735 -56.12 -24.41 53.55
C LEU A 735 -54.68 -24.96 53.52
N ASN A 736 -53.73 -24.31 54.19
CA ASN A 736 -52.36 -24.80 54.30
C ASN A 736 -52.28 -26.03 55.22
N GLN A 737 -52.89 -25.95 56.40
CA GLN A 737 -52.92 -27.04 57.39
C GLN A 737 -53.57 -28.32 56.83
N THR A 738 -54.60 -28.16 55.99
CA THR A 738 -55.29 -29.26 55.31
C THR A 738 -54.67 -29.65 53.97
N LYS A 739 -53.50 -29.07 53.62
CA LYS A 739 -52.71 -29.37 52.40
C LYS A 739 -53.50 -29.16 51.10
N ARG A 740 -54.28 -28.10 51.04
CA ARG A 740 -55.14 -27.74 49.89
C ARG A 740 -54.55 -26.65 49.00
N LEU A 741 -53.51 -25.92 49.43
CA LEU A 741 -52.86 -24.90 48.61
C LEU A 741 -52.15 -25.51 47.39
N PRO A 742 -52.30 -24.94 46.18
CA PRO A 742 -51.60 -25.42 44.98
C PRO A 742 -50.12 -25.04 45.02
N PHE A 743 -49.25 -25.88 44.45
CA PHE A 743 -47.80 -25.59 44.35
C PHE A 743 -47.44 -24.63 43.21
N THR A 744 -48.40 -24.26 42.37
CA THR A 744 -48.25 -23.31 41.26
C THR A 744 -49.28 -22.19 41.40
N GLN A 745 -48.93 -20.99 40.92
CA GLN A 745 -49.82 -19.83 41.01
C GLN A 745 -51.21 -20.07 40.35
N PRO A 746 -52.32 -19.62 40.97
CA PRO A 746 -53.69 -19.94 40.53
C PRO A 746 -54.36 -18.86 39.64
N TYR A 747 -53.62 -17.89 39.12
CA TYR A 747 -54.14 -16.71 38.40
C TYR A 747 -54.02 -16.83 36.86
N ASN A 748 -53.70 -18.00 36.30
CA ASN A 748 -53.50 -18.22 34.86
C ASN A 748 -54.80 -18.45 34.06
N PHE A 749 -55.97 -18.38 34.68
CA PHE A 749 -57.27 -18.59 34.04
C PHE A 749 -58.26 -17.44 34.33
N GLY A 750 -59.40 -17.47 33.63
CA GLY A 750 -60.51 -16.56 33.87
C GLY A 750 -60.15 -15.09 33.58
N THR A 751 -60.62 -14.20 34.45
CA THR A 751 -60.47 -12.74 34.33
C THR A 751 -59.08 -12.22 34.70
N TYR A 752 -58.25 -13.02 35.38
CA TYR A 752 -56.91 -12.60 35.84
C TYR A 752 -55.84 -12.72 34.74
N ASN A 753 -55.93 -13.79 33.93
CA ASN A 753 -55.06 -14.08 32.77
C ASN A 753 -53.58 -13.75 33.02
N TYR A 754 -53.05 -14.20 34.16
CA TYR A 754 -51.68 -13.97 34.55
C TYR A 754 -50.77 -15.08 34.02
N ALA A 755 -49.88 -14.71 33.09
CA ALA A 755 -48.97 -15.63 32.42
C ALA A 755 -47.71 -16.01 33.24
N GLY A 756 -47.67 -15.68 34.54
CA GLY A 756 -46.55 -16.03 35.41
C GLY A 756 -46.40 -17.54 35.61
N ASN A 757 -45.17 -17.99 35.84
CA ASN A 757 -44.82 -19.40 36.00
C ASN A 757 -44.38 -19.74 37.44
N GLU A 758 -44.75 -18.92 38.41
CA GLU A 758 -44.37 -19.09 39.81
C GLU A 758 -44.82 -20.46 40.35
N ALA A 759 -43.86 -21.19 40.89
CA ALA A 759 -44.05 -22.51 41.46
C ALA A 759 -43.09 -22.74 42.64
N VAL A 760 -43.52 -23.56 43.59
CA VAL A 760 -42.72 -23.93 44.76
C VAL A 760 -42.56 -25.45 44.86
N ALA A 761 -41.53 -25.89 45.58
CA ALA A 761 -41.29 -27.30 45.82
C ALA A 761 -42.43 -27.94 46.64
N SER A 762 -42.62 -29.25 46.49
CA SER A 762 -43.71 -30.00 47.14
C SER A 762 -43.68 -29.98 48.68
N ASN A 763 -42.55 -29.65 49.29
CA ASN A 763 -42.39 -29.51 50.74
C ASN A 763 -42.53 -28.06 51.24
N PHE A 764 -42.75 -27.08 50.37
CA PHE A 764 -42.72 -25.66 50.72
C PHE A 764 -43.75 -25.28 51.79
N PHE A 765 -45.02 -25.63 51.61
CA PHE A 765 -46.08 -25.26 52.55
C PHE A 765 -45.94 -25.94 53.91
N SER A 766 -45.40 -27.17 53.95
CA SER A 766 -45.08 -27.84 55.21
C SER A 766 -43.97 -27.13 56.00
N ASN A 767 -43.04 -26.47 55.31
CA ASN A 767 -41.98 -25.67 55.92
C ASN A 767 -42.40 -24.23 56.25
N ASN A 768 -43.54 -23.76 55.70
CA ASN A 768 -44.08 -22.41 55.90
C ASN A 768 -45.56 -22.49 56.32
N PRO A 769 -45.86 -22.92 57.57
CA PRO A 769 -47.23 -23.19 58.03
C PRO A 769 -48.07 -21.92 58.28
N ASP A 770 -47.44 -20.75 58.20
CA ASP A 770 -48.05 -19.44 58.38
C ASP A 770 -48.54 -18.79 57.08
N ILE A 771 -48.36 -19.45 55.92
CA ILE A 771 -48.97 -19.03 54.65
C ILE A 771 -50.48 -19.29 54.69
N VAL A 772 -51.25 -18.25 54.36
CA VAL A 772 -52.71 -18.26 54.20
C VAL A 772 -53.06 -18.70 52.78
N ASP A 773 -52.52 -18.01 51.77
CA ASP A 773 -52.81 -18.29 50.36
C ASP A 773 -51.83 -17.59 49.39
N TRP A 774 -51.99 -17.88 48.09
CA TRP A 774 -51.44 -17.12 46.97
C TRP A 774 -52.12 -15.77 46.81
N ILE A 775 -51.34 -14.74 46.49
CA ILE A 775 -51.84 -13.38 46.22
C ILE A 775 -51.13 -12.80 45.00
N LEU A 776 -51.85 -12.14 44.11
CA LEU A 776 -51.27 -11.47 42.95
C LEU A 776 -51.09 -9.99 43.26
N VAL A 777 -49.88 -9.49 43.07
CA VAL A 777 -49.57 -8.06 43.26
C VAL A 777 -49.22 -7.44 41.92
N GLU A 778 -49.75 -6.26 41.65
CA GLU A 778 -49.41 -5.46 40.47
C GLU A 778 -48.82 -4.11 40.89
N ILE A 779 -47.79 -3.69 40.15
CA ILE A 779 -47.18 -2.37 40.21
C ILE A 779 -47.63 -1.61 38.97
N ARG A 780 -48.19 -0.41 39.17
CA ARG A 780 -48.79 0.41 38.11
C ARG A 780 -48.24 1.83 38.14
N THR A 781 -48.23 2.50 36.99
CA THR A 781 -47.57 3.81 36.85
C THR A 781 -48.26 4.89 37.70
N GLU A 782 -47.50 5.89 38.16
CA GLU A 782 -48.04 7.06 38.88
C GLU A 782 -49.02 7.88 38.03
N LEU A 783 -48.75 7.99 36.72
CA LEU A 783 -49.51 8.84 35.80
C LEU A 783 -50.85 8.22 35.40
N ASP A 784 -50.92 6.90 35.26
CA ASP A 784 -52.15 6.19 34.91
C ASP A 784 -52.23 4.84 35.67
N PRO A 785 -53.10 4.71 36.69
CA PRO A 785 -53.25 3.49 37.45
C PRO A 785 -53.84 2.32 36.66
N ARG A 786 -54.13 2.45 35.36
CA ARG A 786 -54.45 1.33 34.45
C ARG A 786 -53.21 0.71 33.79
N GLN A 787 -52.10 1.43 33.74
CA GLN A 787 -50.89 0.96 33.06
C GLN A 787 -50.07 0.08 33.98
N LEU A 788 -49.98 -1.20 33.60
CA LEU A 788 -49.18 -2.22 34.28
C LEU A 788 -47.69 -2.04 34.02
N VAL A 789 -46.88 -2.03 35.08
CA VAL A 789 -45.40 -2.04 35.02
C VAL A 789 -44.86 -3.44 35.26
N SER A 790 -45.33 -4.06 36.34
CA SER A 790 -44.90 -5.40 36.76
C SER A 790 -46.01 -6.07 37.55
N ARG A 791 -46.08 -7.39 37.53
CA ARG A 791 -46.98 -8.17 38.39
C ARG A 791 -46.39 -9.53 38.73
N LYS A 792 -46.65 -9.99 39.95
CA LYS A 792 -46.06 -11.20 40.52
C LYS A 792 -47.03 -11.93 41.44
N ALA A 793 -47.15 -13.24 41.27
CA ALA A 793 -47.81 -14.09 42.24
C ALA A 793 -46.89 -14.34 43.45
N CYS A 794 -47.38 -14.02 44.64
CA CYS A 794 -46.67 -14.02 45.90
C CYS A 794 -47.46 -14.84 46.94
N PHE A 795 -46.97 -14.90 48.18
CA PHE A 795 -47.70 -15.53 49.29
C PHE A 795 -48.15 -14.51 50.32
N LEU A 796 -49.36 -14.72 50.85
CA LEU A 796 -49.91 -13.97 51.98
C LEU A 796 -49.70 -14.75 53.28
N LYS A 797 -49.13 -14.10 54.29
CA LYS A 797 -48.93 -14.67 55.64
C LYS A 797 -50.13 -14.40 56.55
N LYS A 798 -50.27 -15.18 57.63
CA LYS A 798 -51.37 -15.07 58.61
C LYS A 798 -51.46 -13.71 59.31
N ASP A 799 -50.37 -12.97 59.39
CA ASP A 799 -50.32 -11.61 59.94
C ASP A 799 -50.58 -10.52 58.88
N GLY A 800 -50.81 -10.93 57.63
CA GLY A 800 -51.08 -10.08 56.49
C GLY A 800 -49.86 -9.68 55.65
N LEU A 801 -48.65 -10.02 56.06
CA LEU A 801 -47.45 -9.67 55.28
C LEU A 801 -47.44 -10.43 53.94
N ILE A 802 -47.10 -9.75 52.85
CA ILE A 802 -46.88 -10.38 51.55
C ILE A 802 -45.39 -10.70 51.39
N VAL A 803 -45.07 -11.94 51.03
CA VAL A 803 -43.71 -12.47 50.88
C VAL A 803 -43.50 -13.17 49.54
N ASP A 804 -42.24 -13.24 49.11
CA ASP A 804 -41.83 -13.91 47.87
C ASP A 804 -41.92 -15.45 47.99
N LEU A 805 -41.54 -16.16 46.93
CA LEU A 805 -41.66 -17.61 46.80
C LEU A 805 -40.79 -18.42 47.77
N ASP A 806 -39.90 -17.77 48.53
CA ASP A 806 -39.14 -18.39 49.62
C ASP A 806 -39.91 -18.39 50.96
N GLY A 807 -41.07 -17.73 51.01
CA GLY A 807 -41.93 -17.60 52.20
C GLY A 807 -41.42 -16.59 53.25
N LYS A 808 -40.36 -15.85 52.95
CA LYS A 808 -39.63 -15.01 53.92
C LYS A 808 -39.28 -13.63 53.40
N SER A 809 -38.68 -13.55 52.22
CA SER A 809 -38.19 -12.31 51.63
C SER A 809 -39.35 -11.44 51.14
N LEU A 810 -39.12 -10.13 51.03
CA LEU A 810 -40.06 -9.23 50.36
C LEU A 810 -40.15 -9.59 48.86
N PRO A 811 -41.34 -9.52 48.24
CA PRO A 811 -41.48 -9.78 46.82
C PRO A 811 -40.69 -8.77 45.97
N ASP A 812 -39.84 -9.30 45.10
CA ASP A 812 -39.04 -8.50 44.16
C ASP A 812 -39.71 -8.41 42.78
N PHE A 813 -39.87 -7.18 42.26
CA PHE A 813 -40.58 -6.89 41.01
C PHE A 813 -39.64 -6.40 39.92
N LEU A 814 -39.57 -7.18 38.83
CA LEU A 814 -38.78 -6.84 37.65
C LEU A 814 -39.33 -5.61 36.93
N ASN A 815 -38.43 -4.86 36.30
CA ASN A 815 -38.65 -3.59 35.59
C ASN A 815 -39.20 -2.46 36.45
N VAL A 816 -39.07 -2.58 37.78
CA VAL A 816 -39.40 -1.51 38.72
C VAL A 816 -38.10 -0.83 39.17
N VAL A 817 -38.07 0.49 39.07
CA VAL A 817 -37.00 1.36 39.58
C VAL A 817 -37.51 2.16 40.77
N GLU A 818 -36.63 2.84 41.50
CA GLU A 818 -37.07 3.73 42.59
C GLU A 818 -37.97 4.84 42.05
N GLY A 819 -39.12 5.05 42.70
CA GLY A 819 -40.14 5.98 42.20
C GLY A 819 -41.50 5.78 42.84
N ASN A 820 -42.48 6.56 42.38
CA ASN A 820 -43.85 6.49 42.87
C ASN A 820 -44.69 5.56 41.98
N TYR A 821 -45.43 4.64 42.59
CA TYR A 821 -46.25 3.66 41.87
C TYR A 821 -47.55 3.37 42.60
N TYR A 822 -48.63 3.11 41.88
CA TYR A 822 -49.78 2.47 42.51
C TYR A 822 -49.49 0.98 42.71
N VAL A 823 -49.82 0.46 43.88
CA VAL A 823 -49.73 -0.97 44.19
C VAL A 823 -51.13 -1.55 44.27
N VAL A 824 -51.37 -2.64 43.55
CA VAL A 824 -52.66 -3.34 43.51
C VAL A 824 -52.48 -4.72 44.09
N VAL A 825 -53.41 -5.11 44.96
CA VAL A 825 -53.45 -6.44 45.56
C VAL A 825 -54.70 -7.14 45.09
N ILE A 826 -54.52 -8.31 44.47
CA ILE A 826 -55.54 -9.13 43.86
C ILE A 826 -55.53 -10.49 44.55
N HIS A 827 -56.69 -10.92 45.01
CA HIS A 827 -56.87 -12.25 45.57
C HIS A 827 -58.01 -12.94 44.82
N ARG A 828 -57.92 -14.27 44.67
CA ARG A 828 -58.83 -15.06 43.83
C ARG A 828 -60.31 -15.01 44.22
N ASN A 829 -60.64 -14.70 45.48
CA ASN A 829 -62.01 -14.77 46.03
C ASN A 829 -62.47 -13.46 46.70
N HIS A 830 -61.63 -12.42 46.64
CA HIS A 830 -61.85 -11.17 47.34
C HIS A 830 -61.69 -10.01 46.36
N LEU A 831 -62.42 -8.92 46.56
CA LEU A 831 -62.35 -7.75 45.70
C LEU A 831 -60.92 -7.16 45.72
N PRO A 832 -60.30 -6.93 44.55
CA PRO A 832 -59.02 -6.26 44.45
C PRO A 832 -59.02 -4.89 45.13
N ILE A 833 -57.89 -4.47 45.67
CA ILE A 833 -57.69 -3.13 46.22
C ILE A 833 -56.44 -2.48 45.62
N ILE A 834 -56.46 -1.16 45.50
CA ILE A 834 -55.35 -0.34 45.00
C ILE A 834 -55.00 0.72 46.04
N SER A 835 -53.73 1.07 46.17
CA SER A 835 -53.29 2.15 47.07
C SER A 835 -54.03 3.46 46.78
N LYS A 836 -54.37 4.23 47.84
CA LYS A 836 -55.10 5.51 47.70
C LYS A 836 -54.33 6.55 46.88
N LYS A 837 -53.00 6.51 46.98
CA LYS A 837 -52.05 7.37 46.27
C LYS A 837 -50.87 6.51 45.79
N PRO A 838 -50.05 7.03 44.86
CA PRO A 838 -48.78 6.41 44.53
C PRO A 838 -47.92 6.22 45.79
N VAL A 839 -47.40 5.02 45.96
CA VAL A 839 -46.47 4.61 47.01
C VAL A 839 -45.06 4.83 46.51
N ASN A 840 -44.22 5.47 47.33
CA ASN A 840 -42.81 5.66 47.01
C ASN A 840 -42.05 4.36 47.29
N LEU A 841 -41.64 3.68 46.22
CA LEU A 841 -40.85 2.46 46.27
C LEU A 841 -39.37 2.82 46.19
N THR A 842 -38.56 2.26 47.09
CA THR A 842 -37.11 2.52 47.19
C THR A 842 -36.36 1.25 47.54
N ALA A 843 -35.03 1.25 47.51
CA ALA A 843 -34.22 0.10 47.93
C ALA A 843 -34.52 -0.39 49.37
N SER A 844 -35.15 0.46 50.20
CA SER A 844 -35.68 0.11 51.53
C SER A 844 -37.16 0.50 51.64
N THR A 845 -38.00 0.02 50.71
CA THR A 845 -39.44 0.32 50.66
C THR A 845 -40.10 0.25 52.05
N PRO A 846 -40.63 1.38 52.56
CA PRO A 846 -41.40 1.39 53.80
C PRO A 846 -42.62 0.47 53.69
N LEU A 847 -43.03 -0.14 54.80
CA LEU A 847 -44.22 -0.98 54.84
C LEU A 847 -45.46 -0.16 54.42
N TYR A 848 -46.12 -0.59 53.34
CA TYR A 848 -47.46 -0.13 52.99
C TYR A 848 -48.51 -1.13 53.47
N ASP A 849 -49.06 -0.86 54.65
CA ASP A 849 -50.09 -1.68 55.27
C ASP A 849 -51.49 -1.17 54.92
N PHE A 850 -52.22 -1.93 54.11
CA PHE A 850 -53.61 -1.67 53.72
C PHE A 850 -54.60 -1.86 54.89
N SER A 851 -54.22 -2.53 55.96
CA SER A 851 -55.11 -2.85 57.08
C SER A 851 -55.17 -1.78 58.17
N GLU A 852 -54.34 -0.74 58.08
CA GLU A 852 -54.21 0.29 59.11
C GLU A 852 -55.36 1.31 59.11
N ALA A 853 -55.85 1.69 57.93
CA ALA A 853 -56.87 2.72 57.78
C ALA A 853 -57.59 2.58 56.44
N LEU A 854 -58.87 2.97 56.40
CA LEU A 854 -59.67 3.00 55.17
C LEU A 854 -59.03 3.85 54.06
N GLU A 855 -58.29 4.90 54.43
CA GLU A 855 -57.59 5.81 53.51
C GLU A 855 -56.32 5.23 52.88
N LYS A 856 -55.96 3.98 53.16
CA LYS A 856 -54.88 3.28 52.47
C LYS A 856 -55.33 2.70 51.13
N ALA A 857 -56.63 2.46 50.93
CA ALA A 857 -57.15 2.01 49.65
C ALA A 857 -57.94 3.11 48.92
N SER A 858 -57.91 3.10 47.59
CA SER A 858 -58.63 4.07 46.76
C SER A 858 -60.11 3.73 46.62
N GLY A 859 -60.97 4.76 46.60
CA GLY A 859 -62.40 4.65 46.33
C GLY A 859 -63.30 4.90 47.54
N VAL A 860 -64.61 4.68 47.36
CA VAL A 860 -65.65 4.87 48.37
C VAL A 860 -65.94 3.53 49.04
N PHE A 861 -65.63 3.41 50.33
CA PHE A 861 -65.65 2.15 51.10
C PHE A 861 -64.91 1.01 50.40
N PRO A 862 -63.58 1.14 50.17
CA PRO A 862 -62.82 0.15 49.41
C PRO A 862 -62.53 -1.15 50.17
N GLN A 863 -62.76 -1.19 51.48
CA GLN A 863 -62.44 -2.31 52.37
C GLN A 863 -63.50 -2.46 53.45
N GLN A 864 -63.61 -3.67 54.00
CA GLN A 864 -64.43 -3.97 55.17
C GLN A 864 -63.70 -3.55 56.45
N GLU A 865 -64.36 -2.75 57.28
CA GLU A 865 -63.91 -2.51 58.66
C GLU A 865 -64.25 -3.70 59.55
N MET A 866 -63.25 -4.22 60.25
CA MET A 866 -63.36 -5.37 61.15
C MET A 866 -63.59 -4.90 62.59
N PRO A 867 -64.19 -5.74 63.47
CA PRO A 867 -64.52 -5.36 64.86
C PRO A 867 -63.39 -4.79 65.72
N ASN A 868 -62.12 -5.04 65.36
CA ASN A 868 -60.94 -4.53 66.05
C ASN A 868 -60.30 -3.28 65.39
N GLY A 869 -61.04 -2.59 64.50
CA GLY A 869 -60.59 -1.37 63.81
C GLY A 869 -59.59 -1.61 62.67
N LYS A 870 -59.40 -2.86 62.24
CA LYS A 870 -58.60 -3.21 61.07
C LYS A 870 -59.44 -3.26 59.81
N PHE A 871 -58.79 -3.09 58.66
CA PHE A 871 -59.45 -3.09 57.35
C PHE A 871 -59.02 -4.31 56.52
N ALA A 872 -59.99 -4.99 55.92
CA ALA A 872 -59.76 -6.20 55.13
C ALA A 872 -60.39 -6.09 53.73
N MET A 873 -59.82 -6.79 52.76
CA MET A 873 -60.43 -6.94 51.44
C MET A 873 -61.79 -7.62 51.58
N TYR A 874 -62.80 -7.12 50.87
CA TYR A 874 -64.12 -7.73 50.87
C TYR A 874 -64.09 -9.12 50.26
N ALA A 875 -64.64 -10.11 50.96
CA ALA A 875 -64.85 -11.43 50.40
C ALA A 875 -66.10 -11.47 49.50
N GLY A 876 -66.18 -12.41 48.56
CA GLY A 876 -67.42 -12.69 47.81
C GLY A 876 -67.29 -12.64 46.28
N ASP A 877 -66.14 -12.25 45.73
CA ASP A 877 -65.89 -12.17 44.28
C ASP A 877 -65.36 -13.50 43.76
N GLY A 878 -66.25 -14.49 43.66
CA GLY A 878 -65.91 -15.87 43.31
C GLY A 878 -65.69 -16.08 41.81
N ASN A 879 -66.16 -15.17 40.96
CA ASN A 879 -65.93 -15.20 39.52
C ASN A 879 -64.79 -14.26 39.06
N GLY A 880 -64.22 -13.46 39.97
CA GLY A 880 -63.13 -12.52 39.69
C GLY A 880 -63.56 -11.35 38.80
N THR A 881 -64.84 -10.96 38.82
CA THR A 881 -65.37 -9.85 38.02
C THR A 881 -65.17 -8.49 38.69
N GLY A 882 -64.55 -8.45 39.87
CA GLY A 882 -64.32 -7.22 40.61
C GLY A 882 -65.62 -6.64 41.19
N SER A 883 -66.70 -7.42 41.23
CA SER A 883 -67.99 -7.02 41.77
C SER A 883 -68.62 -8.21 42.48
N VAL A 884 -69.03 -8.04 43.73
CA VAL A 884 -69.78 -9.08 44.46
C VAL A 884 -71.24 -8.93 44.08
N THR A 885 -71.75 -9.86 43.29
CA THR A 885 -73.09 -9.81 42.72
C THR A 885 -73.82 -11.15 42.85
N THR A 886 -75.08 -11.18 42.44
CA THR A 886 -75.84 -12.44 42.32
C THR A 886 -75.24 -13.44 41.34
N ALA A 887 -74.37 -13.02 40.42
CA ALA A 887 -73.66 -13.95 39.53
C ALA A 887 -72.65 -14.81 40.29
N ASP A 888 -71.92 -14.24 41.25
CA ASP A 888 -71.01 -14.98 42.14
C ASP A 888 -71.74 -16.09 42.92
N TRP A 889 -73.00 -15.81 43.27
CA TRP A 889 -73.86 -16.80 43.92
C TRP A 889 -74.43 -17.84 42.94
N ASN A 890 -75.17 -17.38 41.93
CA ASN A 890 -75.93 -18.26 41.03
C ASN A 890 -75.04 -19.10 40.11
N GLU A 891 -73.88 -18.57 39.71
CA GLU A 891 -73.01 -19.20 38.71
C GLU A 891 -71.82 -19.92 39.35
N CYS A 892 -71.37 -19.48 40.53
CA CYS A 892 -70.20 -20.04 41.20
C CYS A 892 -70.55 -20.75 42.52
N TRP A 893 -71.17 -20.07 43.49
CA TRP A 893 -71.36 -20.67 44.82
C TRP A 893 -72.36 -21.84 44.80
N ILE A 894 -73.49 -21.74 44.08
CA ILE A 894 -74.46 -22.86 43.99
C ILE A 894 -73.81 -24.12 43.41
N ARG A 895 -72.94 -23.96 42.39
CA ARG A 895 -72.18 -25.07 41.79
C ARG A 895 -71.22 -25.72 42.78
N ASP A 896 -70.62 -24.91 43.65
CA ASP A 896 -69.56 -25.33 44.54
C ASP A 896 -70.02 -25.67 45.97
N ASN A 897 -71.29 -25.43 46.32
CA ASN A 897 -71.85 -25.76 47.64
C ASN A 897 -71.60 -27.23 48.02
N GLN A 898 -71.12 -27.45 49.24
CA GLN A 898 -70.64 -28.72 49.81
C GLN A 898 -69.34 -29.28 49.19
N ARG A 899 -68.72 -28.60 48.22
CA ARG A 899 -67.38 -28.99 47.74
C ARG A 899 -66.33 -28.66 48.79
N THR A 900 -65.30 -29.50 48.80
CA THR A 900 -64.12 -29.29 49.64
C THR A 900 -62.88 -29.00 48.80
N GLY A 901 -61.87 -28.39 49.41
CA GLY A 901 -60.59 -28.07 48.79
C GLY A 901 -60.46 -26.61 48.37
N TYR A 902 -59.55 -26.35 47.44
CA TYR A 902 -59.16 -25.00 47.00
C TYR A 902 -60.16 -24.42 46.00
N GLN A 903 -61.33 -24.02 46.49
CA GLN A 903 -62.44 -23.53 45.66
C GLN A 903 -62.43 -22.01 45.52
N LEU A 904 -63.10 -21.48 44.48
CA LEU A 904 -63.19 -20.03 44.26
C LEU A 904 -64.25 -19.33 45.14
N THR A 905 -65.11 -20.10 45.77
CA THR A 905 -66.27 -19.63 46.54
C THR A 905 -66.20 -20.04 48.01
N ASP A 906 -65.06 -20.62 48.41
CA ASP A 906 -64.64 -20.81 49.79
C ASP A 906 -64.11 -19.46 50.31
N PHE A 907 -65.05 -18.57 50.62
CA PHE A 907 -64.76 -17.19 50.96
C PHE A 907 -64.12 -17.06 52.33
N ASN A 908 -64.44 -17.95 53.27
CA ASN A 908 -63.81 -17.98 54.60
C ASN A 908 -62.48 -18.75 54.63
N MET A 909 -62.16 -19.47 53.55
CA MET A 909 -60.92 -20.21 53.33
C MET A 909 -60.72 -21.33 54.36
N ASP A 910 -61.80 -21.98 54.77
CA ASP A 910 -61.78 -23.13 55.68
C ASP A 910 -61.63 -24.48 54.95
N GLY A 911 -61.70 -24.47 53.62
CA GLY A 911 -61.60 -25.63 52.75
C GLY A 911 -62.93 -26.32 52.46
N VAL A 912 -64.07 -25.74 52.87
CA VAL A 912 -65.42 -26.29 52.68
C VAL A 912 -66.41 -25.19 52.30
N VAL A 913 -66.87 -25.19 51.04
CA VAL A 913 -67.90 -24.24 50.59
C VAL A 913 -69.24 -24.59 51.21
N ASN A 914 -69.78 -23.73 52.06
CA ASN A 914 -71.04 -23.99 52.76
C ASN A 914 -71.81 -22.70 53.10
N VAL A 915 -72.88 -22.83 53.90
CA VAL A 915 -73.78 -21.72 54.25
C VAL A 915 -73.06 -20.56 54.98
N HIS A 916 -71.91 -20.82 55.61
CA HIS A 916 -71.09 -19.78 56.23
C HIS A 916 -70.47 -18.84 55.20
N ASP A 917 -69.95 -19.34 54.08
CA ASP A 917 -69.46 -18.50 52.97
C ASP A 917 -70.56 -17.61 52.40
N TYR A 918 -71.76 -18.17 52.28
CA TYR A 918 -72.91 -17.45 51.75
C TYR A 918 -73.44 -16.39 52.71
N ARG A 919 -73.82 -16.77 53.94
CA ARG A 919 -74.51 -15.86 54.87
C ARG A 919 -73.59 -14.87 55.55
N ALA A 920 -72.37 -15.28 55.88
CA ALA A 920 -71.45 -14.44 56.67
C ALA A 920 -70.62 -13.49 55.80
N LEU A 921 -70.37 -13.86 54.54
CA LEU A 921 -69.45 -13.13 53.66
C LEU A 921 -70.15 -12.62 52.40
N TRP A 922 -70.62 -13.50 51.51
CA TRP A 922 -71.20 -13.06 50.24
C TRP A 922 -72.45 -12.18 50.42
N LEU A 923 -73.43 -12.61 51.23
CA LEU A 923 -74.68 -11.87 51.42
C LEU A 923 -74.44 -10.49 52.05
N LYS A 924 -73.48 -10.42 52.97
CA LYS A 924 -73.06 -9.18 53.62
C LYS A 924 -72.44 -8.19 52.63
N ASN A 925 -71.69 -8.70 51.66
CA ASN A 925 -70.92 -7.89 50.71
C ASN A 925 -71.59 -7.73 49.34
N ASN A 926 -72.79 -8.27 49.16
CA ASN A 926 -73.52 -8.15 47.90
C ASN A 926 -73.72 -6.67 47.52
N GLY A 927 -73.35 -6.33 46.29
CA GLY A 927 -73.35 -4.96 45.76
C GLY A 927 -72.03 -4.19 45.95
N LYS A 928 -71.00 -4.78 46.57
CA LYS A 928 -69.66 -4.17 46.67
C LYS A 928 -68.89 -4.35 45.35
N VAL A 929 -68.11 -3.35 44.97
CA VAL A 929 -67.36 -3.31 43.70
C VAL A 929 -65.95 -2.78 43.95
N THR A 930 -64.95 -3.41 43.34
CA THR A 930 -63.57 -2.94 43.39
C THR A 930 -63.45 -1.55 42.76
N GLN A 931 -62.58 -0.75 43.33
CA GLN A 931 -62.24 0.58 42.83
C GLN A 931 -60.86 0.58 42.17
N ALA A 932 -60.20 -0.59 42.10
CA ALA A 932 -59.01 -0.78 41.28
C ALA A 932 -59.44 -0.77 39.81
N PRO A 933 -58.89 0.13 38.97
CA PRO A 933 -59.25 0.17 37.57
C PRO A 933 -58.78 -1.11 36.87
N ARG A 934 -59.54 -1.58 35.89
CA ARG A 934 -59.19 -2.76 35.08
C ARG A 934 -58.33 -2.40 33.90
#